data_AF-A0A0G1BNZ9-F1
#
_entry.id   AF-A0A0G1BNZ9-F1
#
_cell.length_a   1.000
_cell.length_b   1.000
_cell.length_c   1.000
_cell.angle_alpha   90.00
_cell.angle_beta   90.00
_cell.angle_gamma   90.00
#
_symmetry.space_group_name_H-M   'P 1'
#
loop_
_entity.id
_entity.type
_entity.pdbx_description
1 polymer ?
#
loop_
_entity_poly.entity_id
_entity_poly.type
_entity_poly.pdbx_seq_one_letter_code
_entity_poly.pdbx_strand_id
1 'polypeptide(L)'
;MNRKQLVTLLIVAALIIILPLIIYVARQNQDIRNRAQGSNEVGLRFDPASGTFAPGQDVTINVAVYKTASRTINVSGVQSVLNISTKFDIVSANCEAPFNGLPFTKINNQAVTFMCAIQTGSNPVTLTNANKIFAKVKVRPKSGTTGNAPVSFTSTRVTEAGVPNQAPDVSNAGTNSTYIIRQGNITPTDSITPPVDPSLTPEPTVTGGPSPTSPVGTANVIFEPAAGNLPPVSAFKILANIGSEKLAFARVAFTFDQTKVNLASEIAPNVSLSTVVEKTSMTAANSSGRAVIVIAAAPADSLPSGQVGIAETQFKSMVSGNDTTQVQIDGSDIQLVNDSTVVIPSSGGTLDLTLGSSDISVTPPGSGDYTIDVGEKDSLLIKIGEGIAADVNLSFDPPQGNLPPDGTFKIMMSAPGKNIVFGRVVFTFDNTKVNLASEITTNPNMTFIIDKTTQALANSSGRAVIVIAAAPADTPPSGDFEFANMTFTSLTQTVNDKTQVDFDTADMQIVDDSSFDTGLTYSVEPLILTLNGTGPGNEPLIRFAVTLNHTQNNPDMYFKLRVKDDLFFLDNPNIPPSSCEVPGPGEKDYLVPMRFENGAYWPVSGVQLLDDSPDDINKPKLDVTPDGYVALPGLEGDKYYTLLLKTSKFRGSRMAQHLYLVPGLNPVFDWTADPLEPGDLPDPNNNLGQDCTVNSIDISLIVGRIGRTDTPSLDIADVNFDAIVNANDVSKVVNTLSTKPDDDL
;
A
#
# COMPACT_ATOMS: atom_id res chain seq x y z
N MET A 1 36.35 5.26 -40.37
CA MET A 1 35.23 4.34 -40.66
C MET A 1 34.06 5.19 -41.13
N ASN A 2 33.52 4.95 -42.33
CA ASN A 2 32.42 5.78 -42.86
C ASN A 2 31.13 5.50 -42.07
N ARG A 3 30.20 6.47 -41.98
CA ARG A 3 28.97 6.41 -41.17
C ARG A 3 28.17 5.13 -41.43
N LYS A 4 28.15 4.63 -42.66
CA LYS A 4 27.51 3.36 -43.03
C LYS A 4 28.18 2.14 -42.37
N GLN A 5 29.51 2.12 -42.29
CA GLN A 5 30.25 1.03 -41.65
C GLN A 5 30.09 1.04 -40.12
N LEU A 6 29.96 2.22 -39.50
CA LEU A 6 29.67 2.35 -38.07
C LEU A 6 28.28 1.85 -37.70
N VAL A 7 27.27 2.18 -38.51
CA VAL A 7 25.89 1.69 -38.33
C VAL A 7 25.82 0.17 -38.51
N THR A 8 26.49 -0.39 -39.52
CA THR A 8 26.53 -1.86 -39.70
C THR A 8 27.20 -2.55 -38.52
N LEU A 9 28.28 -1.98 -37.98
CA LEU A 9 28.99 -2.55 -36.83
C LEU A 9 28.12 -2.54 -35.55
N LEU A 10 27.37 -1.45 -35.32
CA LEU A 10 26.44 -1.34 -34.20
C LEU A 10 25.26 -2.31 -34.30
N ILE A 11 24.72 -2.50 -35.51
CA ILE A 11 23.64 -3.48 -35.74
C ILE A 11 24.14 -4.91 -35.49
N VAL A 12 25.35 -5.24 -35.93
CA VAL A 12 25.95 -6.57 -35.69
C VAL A 12 26.25 -6.77 -34.20
N ALA A 13 26.76 -5.76 -33.51
CA ALA A 13 27.00 -5.83 -32.06
C ALA A 13 25.69 -6.00 -31.27
N ALA A 14 24.63 -5.27 -31.65
CA ALA A 14 23.30 -5.41 -31.05
C ALA A 14 22.72 -6.81 -31.30
N LEU A 15 22.86 -7.36 -32.51
CA LEU A 15 22.43 -8.72 -32.83
C LEU A 15 23.18 -9.78 -32.01
N ILE A 16 24.47 -9.61 -31.78
CA ILE A 16 25.28 -10.54 -30.97
C ILE A 16 24.84 -10.53 -29.50
N ILE A 17 24.33 -9.41 -28.98
CA ILE A 17 23.85 -9.29 -27.59
C ILE A 17 22.39 -9.75 -27.44
N ILE A 18 21.54 -9.46 -28.43
CA ILE A 18 20.11 -9.74 -28.36
C ILE A 18 19.80 -11.22 -28.64
N LEU A 19 20.53 -11.87 -29.57
CA LEU A 19 20.26 -13.26 -29.93
C LEU A 19 20.41 -14.26 -28.77
N PRO A 20 21.48 -14.20 -27.93
CA PRO A 20 21.61 -15.06 -26.75
C PRO A 20 20.52 -14.79 -25.71
N LEU A 21 20.10 -13.53 -25.55
CA LEU A 21 19.05 -13.14 -24.60
C LEU A 21 17.69 -13.72 -25.00
N ILE A 22 17.35 -13.68 -26.29
CA ILE A 22 16.14 -14.31 -26.84
C ILE A 22 16.19 -15.82 -26.66
N ILE A 23 17.34 -16.47 -26.88
CA ILE A 23 17.51 -17.91 -26.68
C ILE A 23 17.37 -18.27 -25.18
N TYR A 24 17.88 -17.44 -24.28
CA TYR A 24 17.76 -17.63 -22.83
C TYR A 24 16.30 -17.57 -22.36
N VAL A 25 15.56 -16.54 -22.78
CA VAL A 25 14.13 -16.39 -22.47
C VAL A 25 13.30 -17.51 -23.10
N ALA A 26 13.62 -17.92 -24.33
CA ALA A 26 12.94 -19.04 -24.99
C ALA A 26 13.15 -20.38 -24.26
N ARG A 27 14.35 -20.62 -23.70
CA ARG A 27 14.63 -21.82 -22.89
C ARG A 27 13.86 -21.82 -21.57
N GLN A 28 13.77 -20.69 -20.87
CA GLN A 28 12.97 -20.59 -19.64
C GLN A 28 11.49 -20.91 -19.90
N ASN A 29 10.93 -20.40 -20.99
CA ASN A 29 9.53 -20.68 -21.36
C ASN A 29 9.29 -22.13 -21.79
N GLN A 30 10.27 -22.82 -22.37
CA GLN A 30 10.16 -24.23 -22.71
C GLN A 30 10.23 -25.14 -21.47
N ASP A 31 11.05 -24.80 -20.48
CA ASP A 31 11.18 -25.56 -19.24
C ASP A 31 9.90 -25.48 -18.38
N ILE A 32 9.22 -24.33 -18.38
CA ILE A 32 7.90 -24.16 -17.72
C ILE A 32 6.81 -24.99 -18.42
N ARG A 33 6.83 -25.09 -19.76
CA ARG A 33 5.85 -25.90 -20.51
C ARG A 33 6.07 -27.41 -20.30
N ASN A 34 7.30 -27.88 -20.20
CA ASN A 34 7.60 -29.30 -19.97
C ASN A 34 7.25 -29.75 -18.54
N ARG A 35 7.28 -28.85 -17.54
CA ARG A 35 6.81 -29.14 -16.17
C ARG A 35 5.28 -29.14 -16.01
N ALA A 36 4.55 -28.62 -16.99
CA ALA A 36 3.09 -28.60 -17.01
C ALA A 36 2.46 -29.69 -17.91
N GLN A 37 3.29 -30.47 -18.61
CA GLN A 37 2.83 -31.57 -19.46
C GLN A 37 2.79 -32.85 -18.62
N GLY A 38 1.59 -33.27 -18.21
CA GLY A 38 1.46 -34.39 -17.29
C GLY A 38 2.05 -35.69 -17.81
N SER A 39 2.68 -36.46 -16.92
CA SER A 39 3.49 -37.64 -17.25
C SER A 39 2.76 -38.79 -17.96
N ASN A 40 1.43 -38.79 -17.99
CA ASN A 40 0.58 -39.90 -18.51
C ASN A 40 0.85 -41.27 -17.86
N GLU A 41 1.55 -41.29 -16.74
CA GLU A 41 1.92 -42.48 -15.97
C GLU A 41 0.82 -42.90 -14.97
N VAL A 42 -0.11 -41.98 -14.69
CA VAL A 42 -1.29 -42.18 -13.85
C VAL A 42 -2.52 -41.58 -14.54
N GLY A 43 -3.68 -42.20 -14.38
CA GLY A 43 -4.94 -41.67 -14.90
C GLY A 43 -6.14 -42.01 -14.04
N LEU A 44 -7.28 -41.43 -14.39
CA LEU A 44 -8.57 -41.70 -13.74
C LEU A 44 -9.49 -42.53 -14.64
N ARG A 45 -10.25 -43.45 -14.06
CA ARG A 45 -11.25 -44.26 -14.76
C ARG A 45 -12.44 -44.57 -13.86
N PHE A 46 -13.51 -45.04 -14.46
CA PHE A 46 -14.66 -45.60 -13.73
C PHE A 46 -14.47 -47.08 -13.47
N ASP A 47 -14.94 -47.55 -12.32
CA ASP A 47 -14.85 -48.96 -11.91
C ASP A 47 -16.18 -49.48 -11.33
N PRO A 48 -16.94 -50.32 -12.06
CA PRO A 48 -16.61 -50.87 -13.38
C PRO A 48 -16.73 -49.82 -14.50
N ALA A 49 -15.96 -50.03 -15.58
CA ALA A 49 -15.89 -49.11 -16.74
C ALA A 49 -17.17 -49.07 -17.60
N SER A 50 -18.13 -49.96 -17.35
CA SER A 50 -19.49 -49.94 -17.91
C SER A 50 -20.42 -50.77 -17.02
N GLY A 51 -21.73 -50.62 -17.19
CA GLY A 51 -22.73 -51.35 -16.41
C GLY A 51 -24.16 -51.10 -16.92
N THR A 52 -25.10 -51.95 -16.50
CA THR A 52 -26.54 -51.80 -16.79
C THR A 52 -27.31 -51.54 -15.50
N PHE A 53 -28.15 -50.52 -15.49
CA PHE A 53 -28.95 -50.11 -14.32
C PHE A 53 -30.45 -50.10 -14.62
N ALA A 54 -31.25 -50.48 -13.62
CA ALA A 54 -32.70 -50.39 -13.66
C ALA A 54 -33.18 -49.01 -13.17
N PRO A 55 -34.20 -48.39 -13.79
CA PRO A 55 -34.78 -47.13 -13.32
C PRO A 55 -35.25 -47.17 -11.86
N GLY A 56 -35.05 -46.08 -11.15
CA GLY A 56 -35.56 -45.86 -9.78
C GLY A 56 -34.70 -46.44 -8.66
N GLN A 57 -33.72 -47.29 -8.95
CA GLN A 57 -32.81 -47.86 -7.94
C GLN A 57 -31.55 -47.02 -7.77
N ASP A 58 -31.14 -46.72 -6.54
CA ASP A 58 -29.83 -46.11 -6.27
C ASP A 58 -28.71 -47.07 -6.65
N VAL A 59 -27.76 -46.59 -7.44
CA VAL A 59 -26.56 -47.31 -7.87
C VAL A 59 -25.32 -46.47 -7.63
N THR A 60 -24.21 -47.12 -7.31
CA THR A 60 -22.94 -46.44 -7.04
C THR A 60 -22.00 -46.57 -8.23
N ILE A 61 -21.45 -45.45 -8.68
CA ILE A 61 -20.38 -45.37 -9.66
C ILE A 61 -19.09 -45.05 -8.90
N ASN A 62 -18.12 -45.96 -8.92
CA ASN A 62 -16.82 -45.72 -8.31
C ASN A 62 -15.89 -45.02 -9.32
N VAL A 63 -15.08 -44.10 -8.80
CA VAL A 63 -14.05 -43.39 -9.55
C VAL A 63 -12.70 -43.81 -8.99
N ALA A 64 -11.84 -44.30 -9.86
CA ALA A 64 -10.58 -44.92 -9.50
C ALA A 64 -9.40 -44.18 -10.12
N VAL A 65 -8.30 -44.13 -9.38
CA VAL A 65 -6.98 -43.83 -9.91
C VAL A 65 -6.31 -45.14 -10.34
N TYR A 66 -5.65 -45.13 -11.49
CA TYR A 66 -4.91 -46.27 -12.03
C TYR A 66 -3.53 -45.85 -12.50
N LYS A 67 -2.60 -46.80 -12.44
CA LYS A 67 -1.21 -46.63 -12.82
C LYS A 67 -0.91 -47.35 -14.13
N THR A 68 -0.15 -46.72 -15.02
CA THR A 68 0.36 -47.31 -16.28
C THR A 68 1.87 -47.51 -16.27
N ALA A 69 2.59 -46.75 -15.44
CA ALA A 69 4.03 -46.88 -15.33
C ALA A 69 4.48 -48.13 -14.57
N SER A 70 5.68 -48.63 -14.90
CA SER A 70 6.31 -49.75 -14.18
C SER A 70 7.02 -49.30 -12.89
N ARG A 71 7.44 -48.03 -12.79
CA ARG A 71 8.10 -47.46 -11.59
C ARG A 71 7.12 -47.26 -10.44
N THR A 72 7.57 -47.24 -9.18
CA THR A 72 6.71 -46.91 -8.02
C THR A 72 6.19 -45.48 -8.12
N ILE A 73 4.90 -45.29 -7.84
CA ILE A 73 4.24 -43.97 -7.81
C ILE A 73 3.47 -43.86 -6.50
N ASN A 74 3.69 -42.76 -5.79
CA ASN A 74 3.03 -42.46 -4.53
C ASN A 74 2.12 -41.24 -4.72
N VAL A 75 0.87 -41.30 -4.29
CA VAL A 75 -0.11 -40.24 -4.52
C VAL A 75 -0.58 -39.64 -3.21
N SER A 76 -0.64 -38.32 -3.14
CA SER A 76 -1.16 -37.57 -1.98
C SER A 76 -2.57 -37.03 -2.20
N GLY A 77 -2.98 -36.81 -3.45
CA GLY A 77 -4.31 -36.30 -3.76
C GLY A 77 -4.74 -36.50 -5.20
N VAL A 78 -6.06 -36.55 -5.39
CA VAL A 78 -6.72 -36.78 -6.67
C VAL A 78 -7.87 -35.78 -6.81
N GLN A 79 -7.95 -35.12 -7.96
CA GLN A 79 -9.02 -34.20 -8.30
C GLN A 79 -9.70 -34.63 -9.60
N SER A 80 -11.02 -34.49 -9.65
CA SER A 80 -11.78 -34.72 -10.88
C SER A 80 -13.03 -33.85 -10.95
N VAL A 81 -13.41 -33.48 -12.16
CA VAL A 81 -14.72 -32.91 -12.46
C VAL A 81 -15.43 -33.85 -13.41
N LEU A 82 -16.56 -34.38 -12.99
CA LEU A 82 -17.39 -35.30 -13.77
C LEU A 82 -18.57 -34.56 -14.38
N ASN A 83 -18.96 -34.96 -15.58
CA ASN A 83 -20.26 -34.64 -16.15
C ASN A 83 -21.10 -35.91 -16.25
N ILE A 84 -22.25 -35.93 -15.58
CA ILE A 84 -23.12 -37.10 -15.42
C ILE A 84 -24.36 -36.93 -16.30
N SER A 85 -24.69 -37.92 -17.14
CA SER A 85 -25.88 -37.87 -18.00
C SER A 85 -27.14 -37.43 -17.26
N THR A 86 -27.94 -36.54 -17.88
CA THR A 86 -29.23 -36.04 -17.38
C THR A 86 -30.26 -37.13 -17.09
N LYS A 87 -30.00 -38.38 -17.51
CA LYS A 87 -30.80 -39.57 -17.19
C LYS A 87 -30.61 -40.07 -15.75
N PHE A 88 -29.66 -39.51 -15.01
CA PHE A 88 -29.46 -39.77 -13.59
C PHE A 88 -29.87 -38.56 -12.75
N ASP A 89 -30.50 -38.83 -11.60
CA ASP A 89 -30.48 -37.93 -10.45
C ASP A 89 -29.25 -38.26 -9.60
N ILE A 90 -28.48 -37.25 -9.21
CA ILE A 90 -27.30 -37.45 -8.36
C ILE A 90 -27.78 -37.43 -6.90
N VAL A 91 -27.53 -38.53 -6.19
CA VAL A 91 -27.99 -38.73 -4.81
C VAL A 91 -26.92 -38.27 -3.82
N SER A 92 -25.66 -38.65 -4.05
CA SER A 92 -24.54 -38.23 -3.21
C SER A 92 -23.20 -38.36 -3.94
N ALA A 93 -22.18 -37.65 -3.45
CA ALA A 93 -20.82 -37.71 -3.95
C ALA A 93 -19.87 -37.65 -2.75
N ASN A 94 -19.00 -38.66 -2.58
CA ASN A 94 -18.10 -38.77 -1.44
C ASN A 94 -16.67 -39.14 -1.88
N CYS A 95 -15.66 -38.58 -1.22
CA CYS A 95 -14.28 -39.10 -1.28
C CYS A 95 -14.16 -40.38 -0.43
N GLU A 96 -13.32 -41.30 -0.86
CA GLU A 96 -13.12 -42.59 -0.22
C GLU A 96 -11.72 -42.72 0.37
N ALA A 97 -11.62 -43.47 1.48
CA ALA A 97 -10.34 -43.80 2.08
C ALA A 97 -9.43 -44.54 1.07
N PRO A 98 -8.13 -44.20 1.01
CA PRO A 98 -7.38 -43.34 1.92
C PRO A 98 -7.38 -41.83 1.58
N PHE A 99 -8.10 -41.38 0.55
CA PHE A 99 -8.12 -40.00 0.07
C PHE A 99 -9.28 -39.16 0.63
N ASN A 100 -9.81 -39.54 1.79
CA ASN A 100 -10.91 -38.87 2.46
C ASN A 100 -10.45 -37.97 3.63
N GLY A 101 -9.16 -37.63 3.70
CA GLY A 101 -8.61 -36.81 4.79
C GLY A 101 -8.88 -35.31 4.62
N LEU A 102 -8.98 -34.83 3.38
CA LEU A 102 -9.40 -33.46 3.04
C LEU A 102 -10.43 -33.49 1.90
N PRO A 103 -11.67 -33.94 2.15
CA PRO A 103 -12.65 -34.14 1.10
C PRO A 103 -13.35 -32.82 0.71
N PHE A 104 -13.33 -32.49 -0.58
CA PHE A 104 -14.22 -31.52 -1.17
C PHE A 104 -15.08 -32.20 -2.24
N THR A 105 -16.39 -32.16 -2.05
CA THR A 105 -17.37 -32.72 -3.00
C THR A 105 -18.46 -31.71 -3.26
N LYS A 106 -18.64 -31.32 -4.53
CA LYS A 106 -19.70 -30.38 -4.93
C LYS A 106 -20.53 -31.00 -6.06
N ILE A 107 -21.85 -31.00 -5.89
CA ILE A 107 -22.81 -31.37 -6.92
C ILE A 107 -23.44 -30.07 -7.43
N ASN A 108 -23.26 -29.78 -8.71
CA ASN A 108 -23.87 -28.64 -9.38
C ASN A 108 -24.59 -29.11 -10.65
N ASN A 109 -25.91 -29.29 -10.56
CA ASN A 109 -26.70 -29.98 -11.58
C ASN A 109 -26.08 -31.35 -11.90
N GLN A 110 -25.67 -31.56 -13.15
CA GLN A 110 -25.03 -32.80 -13.62
C GLN A 110 -23.50 -32.82 -13.47
N ALA A 111 -22.90 -31.74 -12.98
CA ALA A 111 -21.48 -31.68 -12.73
C ALA A 111 -21.17 -32.10 -11.29
N VAL A 112 -20.19 -32.98 -11.11
CA VAL A 112 -19.70 -33.40 -9.78
C VAL A 112 -18.21 -33.14 -9.68
N THR A 113 -17.82 -32.29 -8.72
CA THR A 113 -16.41 -31.98 -8.45
C THR A 113 -15.94 -32.76 -7.24
N PHE A 114 -14.79 -33.42 -7.38
CA PHE A 114 -14.05 -34.10 -6.33
C PHE A 114 -12.67 -33.46 -6.17
N MET A 115 -12.30 -33.10 -4.93
CA MET A 115 -10.91 -32.96 -4.51
C MET A 115 -10.72 -33.84 -3.28
N CYS A 116 -9.98 -34.92 -3.46
CA CYS A 116 -9.82 -35.97 -2.45
C CYS A 116 -8.32 -36.11 -2.14
N ALA A 117 -7.91 -35.84 -0.91
CA ALA A 117 -6.52 -35.97 -0.48
C ALA A 117 -6.40 -36.77 0.81
N ILE A 118 -5.21 -37.32 1.05
CA ILE A 118 -4.88 -37.99 2.31
C ILE A 118 -4.88 -36.98 3.47
N GLN A 119 -5.04 -37.48 4.69
CA GLN A 119 -4.97 -36.64 5.89
C GLN A 119 -3.56 -36.06 6.06
N THR A 120 -3.48 -34.81 6.52
CA THR A 120 -2.21 -34.13 6.83
C THR A 120 -1.35 -34.99 7.76
N GLY A 121 -0.07 -35.18 7.40
CA GLY A 121 0.87 -36.03 8.14
C GLY A 121 0.81 -37.53 7.82
N SER A 122 -0.11 -37.98 6.95
CA SER A 122 -0.16 -39.37 6.50
C SER A 122 0.89 -39.67 5.42
N ASN A 123 1.35 -40.92 5.38
CA ASN A 123 2.23 -41.39 4.32
C ASN A 123 1.49 -41.37 2.96
N PRO A 124 2.15 -40.92 1.87
CA PRO A 124 1.62 -41.03 0.52
C PRO A 124 1.17 -42.44 0.13
N VAL A 125 0.11 -42.54 -0.66
CA VAL A 125 -0.51 -43.81 -1.05
C VAL A 125 0.23 -44.40 -2.24
N THR A 126 0.94 -45.51 -2.03
CA THR A 126 1.59 -46.24 -3.14
C THR A 126 0.57 -46.87 -4.06
N LEU A 127 0.60 -46.50 -5.35
CA LEU A 127 -0.23 -47.12 -6.37
C LEU A 127 0.33 -48.47 -6.83
N THR A 128 -0.56 -49.45 -6.90
CA THR A 128 -0.29 -50.76 -7.51
C THR A 128 -0.88 -50.82 -8.92
N ASN A 129 -0.75 -51.97 -9.60
CA ASN A 129 -1.40 -52.19 -10.90
C ASN A 129 -2.92 -52.37 -10.79
N ALA A 130 -3.46 -52.49 -9.58
CA ALA A 130 -4.91 -52.52 -9.33
C ALA A 130 -5.49 -51.10 -9.23
N ASN A 131 -6.73 -50.94 -9.68
CA ASN A 131 -7.48 -49.71 -9.50
C ASN A 131 -7.60 -49.36 -8.01
N LYS A 132 -7.35 -48.10 -7.66
CA LYS A 132 -7.57 -47.59 -6.31
C LYS A 132 -8.74 -46.61 -6.32
N ILE A 133 -9.85 -46.98 -5.69
CA ILE A 133 -11.03 -46.11 -5.57
C ILE A 133 -10.67 -44.92 -4.68
N PHE A 134 -10.93 -43.70 -5.17
CA PHE A 134 -10.73 -42.47 -4.40
C PHE A 134 -12.04 -41.69 -4.20
N ALA A 135 -13.09 -41.99 -4.97
CA ALA A 135 -14.39 -41.34 -4.85
C ALA A 135 -15.53 -42.25 -5.30
N LYS A 136 -16.73 -41.98 -4.78
CA LYS A 136 -18.00 -42.63 -5.14
C LYS A 136 -19.05 -41.58 -5.45
N VAL A 137 -19.78 -41.78 -6.54
CA VAL A 137 -21.02 -41.06 -6.83
C VAL A 137 -22.18 -42.03 -6.72
N LYS A 138 -23.15 -41.74 -5.86
CA LYS A 138 -24.42 -42.46 -5.84
C LYS A 138 -25.39 -41.73 -6.76
N VAL A 139 -25.96 -42.46 -7.71
CA VAL A 139 -26.90 -41.94 -8.69
C VAL A 139 -28.18 -42.78 -8.71
N ARG A 140 -29.30 -42.18 -9.07
CA ARG A 140 -30.57 -42.85 -9.30
C ARG A 140 -30.98 -42.65 -10.76
N PRO A 141 -31.06 -43.70 -11.59
CA PRO A 141 -31.54 -43.55 -12.96
C PRO A 141 -33.01 -43.13 -12.95
N LYS A 142 -33.36 -42.08 -13.68
CA LYS A 142 -34.70 -41.49 -13.69
C LYS A 142 -35.74 -42.47 -14.23
N SER A 143 -36.88 -42.56 -13.54
CA SER A 143 -38.05 -43.33 -13.99
C SER A 143 -38.45 -42.92 -15.42
N GLY A 144 -38.73 -43.90 -16.28
CA GLY A 144 -39.13 -43.66 -17.67
C GLY A 144 -38.00 -43.39 -18.67
N THR A 145 -36.73 -43.41 -18.25
CA THR A 145 -35.57 -43.24 -19.15
C THR A 145 -34.95 -44.58 -19.56
N THR A 146 -34.53 -44.74 -20.82
CA THR A 146 -33.80 -45.93 -21.32
C THR A 146 -32.63 -45.53 -22.23
N GLY A 147 -31.72 -46.46 -22.48
CA GLY A 147 -30.58 -46.31 -23.39
C GLY A 147 -29.30 -45.79 -22.74
N ASN A 148 -28.33 -45.37 -23.55
CA ASN A 148 -27.01 -44.96 -23.09
C ASN A 148 -27.07 -43.72 -22.19
N ALA A 149 -26.29 -43.75 -21.10
CA ALA A 149 -26.13 -42.70 -20.11
C ALA A 149 -24.62 -42.47 -19.90
N PRO A 150 -24.00 -41.56 -20.67
CA PRO A 150 -22.57 -41.30 -20.57
C PRO A 150 -22.21 -40.61 -19.24
N VAL A 151 -21.02 -40.93 -18.73
CA VAL A 151 -20.39 -40.23 -17.62
C VAL A 151 -18.94 -39.95 -18.03
N SER A 152 -18.55 -38.68 -18.02
CA SER A 152 -17.26 -38.25 -18.54
C SER A 152 -16.48 -37.38 -17.57
N PHE A 153 -15.16 -37.40 -17.69
CA PHE A 153 -14.29 -36.43 -17.05
C PHE A 153 -14.24 -35.15 -17.88
N THR A 154 -14.46 -34.01 -17.23
CA THR A 154 -14.22 -32.66 -17.77
C THR A 154 -12.83 -32.17 -17.39
N SER A 155 -12.34 -32.58 -16.22
CA SER A 155 -10.98 -32.33 -15.75
C SER A 155 -10.52 -33.48 -14.85
N THR A 156 -9.22 -33.81 -14.92
CA THR A 156 -8.57 -34.76 -14.02
C THR A 156 -7.20 -34.23 -13.61
N ARG A 157 -6.82 -34.49 -12.36
CA ARG A 157 -5.47 -34.22 -11.85
C ARG A 157 -5.13 -35.21 -10.75
N VAL A 158 -4.00 -35.89 -10.88
CA VAL A 158 -3.41 -36.73 -9.83
C VAL A 158 -2.13 -36.06 -9.37
N THR A 159 -1.97 -35.88 -8.06
CA THR A 159 -0.75 -35.30 -7.47
C THR A 159 0.17 -36.42 -6.99
N GLU A 160 1.31 -36.59 -7.66
CA GLU A 160 2.36 -37.49 -7.18
C GLU A 160 3.11 -36.84 -6.00
N ALA A 161 3.42 -37.62 -4.99
CA ALA A 161 4.14 -37.21 -3.80
C ALA A 161 5.47 -37.96 -3.68
N GLY A 162 6.54 -37.21 -3.40
CA GLY A 162 7.76 -37.76 -2.83
C GLY A 162 9.03 -37.69 -3.69
N VAL A 163 9.62 -36.50 -3.79
CA VAL A 163 11.08 -36.30 -3.67
C VAL A 163 11.30 -34.91 -3.03
N PRO A 164 12.10 -34.77 -1.96
CA PRO A 164 12.48 -33.46 -1.43
C PRO A 164 13.07 -32.57 -2.53
N ASN A 165 12.65 -31.31 -2.58
CA ASN A 165 13.10 -30.31 -3.58
C ASN A 165 12.69 -30.59 -5.03
N GLN A 166 11.66 -31.41 -5.27
CA GLN A 166 11.05 -31.56 -6.59
C GLN A 166 9.59 -31.11 -6.56
N ALA A 167 9.18 -30.38 -7.59
CA ALA A 167 7.77 -30.04 -7.77
C ALA A 167 6.96 -31.35 -7.95
N PRO A 168 5.79 -31.47 -7.32
CA PRO A 168 4.89 -32.61 -7.53
C PRO A 168 4.57 -32.78 -9.02
N ASP A 169 4.78 -33.98 -9.55
CA ASP A 169 4.33 -34.32 -10.90
C ASP A 169 2.80 -34.45 -10.92
N VAL A 170 2.19 -34.01 -12.02
CA VAL A 170 0.72 -33.94 -12.19
C VAL A 170 0.30 -34.72 -13.41
N SER A 171 -0.47 -35.80 -13.25
CA SER A 171 -1.04 -36.51 -14.40
C SER A 171 -2.49 -36.08 -14.67
N ASN A 172 -2.82 -35.79 -15.93
CA ASN A 172 -4.14 -35.29 -16.37
C ASN A 172 -4.88 -36.28 -17.30
N ALA A 173 -4.60 -37.58 -17.19
CA ALA A 173 -5.27 -38.60 -18.01
C ALA A 173 -6.61 -39.03 -17.40
N GLY A 174 -7.63 -39.27 -18.23
CA GLY A 174 -8.96 -39.71 -17.80
C GLY A 174 -9.69 -40.53 -18.87
N THR A 175 -10.34 -41.62 -18.49
CA THR A 175 -11.11 -42.50 -19.40
C THR A 175 -12.59 -42.42 -19.10
N ASN A 176 -13.37 -41.92 -20.07
CA ASN A 176 -14.84 -41.78 -19.97
C ASN A 176 -15.55 -43.15 -19.98
N SER A 177 -16.77 -43.20 -19.43
CA SER A 177 -17.61 -44.40 -19.40
C SER A 177 -19.01 -44.15 -19.99
N THR A 178 -19.66 -45.22 -20.42
CA THR A 178 -21.08 -45.20 -20.79
C THR A 178 -21.81 -46.34 -20.08
N TYR A 179 -22.83 -46.00 -19.30
CA TYR A 179 -23.73 -46.94 -18.66
C TYR A 179 -25.01 -47.09 -19.48
N ILE A 180 -25.75 -48.19 -19.31
CA ILE A 180 -26.99 -48.44 -20.04
C ILE A 180 -28.16 -48.52 -19.05
N ILE A 181 -29.23 -47.75 -19.31
CA ILE A 181 -30.48 -47.85 -18.53
C ILE A 181 -31.47 -48.74 -19.29
N ARG A 182 -31.95 -49.84 -18.68
CA ARG A 182 -32.92 -50.77 -19.28
C ARG A 182 -34.09 -51.04 -18.32
N GLN A 183 -35.30 -51.12 -18.86
CA GLN A 183 -36.49 -51.54 -18.09
C GLN A 183 -36.52 -53.07 -17.97
N GLY A 184 -36.55 -53.57 -16.73
CA GLY A 184 -36.71 -55.00 -16.41
C GLY A 184 -36.08 -55.36 -15.06
N ASN A 185 -36.64 -56.37 -14.37
CA ASN A 185 -36.02 -56.98 -13.19
C ASN A 185 -34.71 -57.66 -13.63
N ILE A 186 -33.57 -57.03 -13.35
CA ILE A 186 -32.25 -57.65 -13.53
C ILE A 186 -31.97 -58.53 -12.32
N THR A 187 -32.18 -59.84 -12.48
CA THR A 187 -31.64 -60.86 -11.56
C THR A 187 -30.11 -60.88 -11.70
N PRO A 188 -29.32 -60.75 -10.62
CA PRO A 188 -27.87 -60.88 -10.71
C PRO A 188 -27.51 -62.37 -10.83
N THR A 189 -26.93 -62.76 -11.97
CA THR A 189 -26.24 -64.05 -12.10
C THR A 189 -24.87 -63.84 -12.75
N ASP A 190 -23.90 -64.61 -12.22
CA ASP A 190 -22.54 -64.91 -12.65
C ASP A 190 -21.41 -63.89 -12.40
N SER A 191 -20.78 -63.98 -11.22
CA SER A 191 -19.54 -64.77 -11.10
C SER A 191 -19.01 -64.94 -9.67
N ILE A 192 -18.99 -66.22 -9.23
CA ILE A 192 -18.03 -66.95 -8.36
C ILE A 192 -17.60 -66.43 -6.96
N THR A 193 -18.19 -67.05 -5.92
CA THR A 193 -17.56 -67.51 -4.65
C THR A 193 -16.38 -68.49 -4.89
N PRO A 194 -15.47 -68.86 -3.92
CA PRO A 194 -15.54 -68.87 -2.42
C PRO A 194 -14.17 -68.54 -1.70
N PRO A 195 -13.90 -68.82 -0.38
CA PRO A 195 -14.74 -69.22 0.75
C PRO A 195 -14.63 -68.36 2.04
N VAL A 196 -15.56 -68.68 2.94
CA VAL A 196 -15.88 -68.23 4.30
C VAL A 196 -14.81 -68.54 5.36
N ASP A 197 -14.72 -67.73 6.42
CA ASP A 197 -14.54 -68.21 7.81
C ASP A 197 -15.27 -67.29 8.82
N PRO A 198 -16.08 -67.80 9.79
CA PRO A 198 -16.85 -67.01 10.73
C PRO A 198 -16.21 -66.98 12.13
N SER A 199 -16.33 -65.86 12.85
CA SER A 199 -16.23 -65.89 14.31
C SER A 199 -17.06 -64.78 14.95
N LEU A 200 -17.72 -65.16 16.05
CA LEU A 200 -18.84 -64.52 16.72
C LEU A 200 -18.41 -63.62 17.90
N THR A 201 -19.29 -62.65 18.21
CA THR A 201 -19.62 -62.07 19.54
C THR A 201 -18.61 -61.16 20.27
N PRO A 202 -19.05 -60.31 21.24
CA PRO A 202 -20.31 -59.57 21.39
C PRO A 202 -20.12 -58.06 21.73
N GLU A 203 -21.23 -57.33 21.69
CA GLU A 203 -21.48 -55.97 22.19
C GLU A 203 -21.12 -55.76 23.68
N PRO A 204 -20.79 -54.51 24.08
CA PRO A 204 -21.47 -53.96 25.25
C PRO A 204 -21.93 -52.49 25.09
N THR A 205 -23.22 -52.30 25.40
CA THR A 205 -23.80 -51.34 26.36
C THR A 205 -23.41 -49.85 26.28
N VAL A 206 -24.41 -49.06 25.91
CA VAL A 206 -24.54 -47.60 26.00
C VAL A 206 -24.56 -47.12 27.46
N THR A 207 -23.74 -46.11 27.78
CA THR A 207 -24.04 -45.13 28.84
C THR A 207 -23.46 -43.76 28.50
N GLY A 208 -24.31 -42.72 28.55
CA GLY A 208 -23.89 -41.32 28.69
C GLY A 208 -24.05 -40.46 27.44
N GLY A 209 -25.22 -39.87 27.26
CA GLY A 209 -25.36 -38.73 26.35
C GLY A 209 -24.73 -37.47 26.95
N PRO A 210 -24.03 -36.64 26.16
CA PRO A 210 -23.77 -35.26 26.54
C PRO A 210 -24.96 -34.37 26.17
N SER A 211 -25.29 -33.52 27.14
CA SER A 211 -26.10 -32.32 27.06
C SER A 211 -25.86 -31.51 25.78
N PRO A 212 -26.89 -30.85 25.20
CA PRO A 212 -26.69 -29.96 24.05
C PRO A 212 -25.70 -28.86 24.43
N THR A 213 -24.59 -28.81 23.71
CA THR A 213 -23.64 -27.69 23.74
C THR A 213 -24.31 -26.45 23.14
N SER A 214 -24.08 -25.31 23.78
CA SER A 214 -24.46 -23.98 23.35
C SER A 214 -24.15 -23.73 21.86
N PRO A 215 -24.95 -22.91 21.15
CA PRO A 215 -24.79 -22.69 19.72
C PRO A 215 -23.41 -22.09 19.41
N VAL A 216 -22.66 -22.77 18.55
CA VAL A 216 -21.44 -22.25 17.92
C VAL A 216 -21.82 -20.99 17.16
N GLY A 217 -21.21 -19.85 17.50
CA GLY A 217 -21.38 -18.61 16.74
C GLY A 217 -21.02 -18.85 15.26
N THR A 218 -21.89 -18.40 14.35
CA THR A 218 -21.63 -18.52 12.90
C THR A 218 -20.46 -17.63 12.53
N ALA A 219 -19.45 -18.18 11.87
CA ALA A 219 -18.33 -17.40 11.34
C ALA A 219 -18.82 -16.39 10.29
N ASN A 220 -18.11 -15.28 10.13
CA ASN A 220 -18.45 -14.27 9.13
C ASN A 220 -17.25 -13.97 8.24
N VAL A 221 -17.45 -14.00 6.92
CA VAL A 221 -16.45 -13.60 5.93
C VAL A 221 -16.83 -12.23 5.39
N ILE A 222 -15.95 -11.26 5.54
CA ILE A 222 -16.20 -9.85 5.22
C ILE A 222 -15.07 -9.23 4.41
N PHE A 223 -15.35 -8.10 3.78
CA PHE A 223 -14.33 -7.21 3.24
C PHE A 223 -13.90 -6.18 4.29
N GLU A 224 -12.62 -5.81 4.30
CA GLU A 224 -12.09 -4.69 5.08
C GLU A 224 -11.27 -3.75 4.16
N PRO A 225 -11.63 -2.45 4.09
CA PRO A 225 -12.85 -1.86 4.66
C PRO A 225 -14.14 -2.40 4.00
N ALA A 226 -15.28 -2.31 4.69
CA ALA A 226 -16.59 -2.79 4.17
C ALA A 226 -17.25 -1.82 3.17
N ALA A 227 -16.70 -0.62 3.01
CA ALA A 227 -17.10 0.35 2.00
C ALA A 227 -15.88 1.12 1.45
N GLY A 228 -15.97 1.67 0.25
CA GLY A 228 -14.90 2.49 -0.34
C GLY A 228 -15.33 3.33 -1.54
N ASN A 229 -14.48 4.29 -1.92
CA ASN A 229 -14.69 5.18 -3.06
C ASN A 229 -13.69 4.89 -4.18
N LEU A 230 -14.14 4.90 -5.44
CA LEU A 230 -13.31 4.70 -6.63
C LEU A 230 -13.67 5.76 -7.69
N PRO A 231 -12.72 6.47 -8.32
CA PRO A 231 -11.27 6.46 -8.11
C PRO A 231 -10.82 7.13 -6.78
N PRO A 232 -9.57 6.88 -6.30
CA PRO A 232 -8.50 6.10 -6.94
C PRO A 232 -8.66 4.57 -6.79
N VAL A 233 -7.73 3.80 -7.37
CA VAL A 233 -7.65 2.34 -7.13
C VAL A 233 -7.46 2.09 -5.64
N SER A 234 -8.29 1.23 -5.04
CA SER A 234 -8.28 0.98 -3.59
C SER A 234 -8.13 -0.52 -3.28
N ALA A 235 -7.43 -0.84 -2.20
CA ALA A 235 -7.17 -2.20 -1.72
C ALA A 235 -8.20 -2.64 -0.69
N PHE A 236 -8.57 -3.92 -0.73
CA PHE A 236 -9.54 -4.54 0.16
C PHE A 236 -9.07 -5.93 0.58
N LYS A 237 -9.15 -6.21 1.87
CA LYS A 237 -8.85 -7.52 2.46
C LYS A 237 -10.13 -8.32 2.59
N ILE A 238 -10.03 -9.64 2.40
CA ILE A 238 -11.08 -10.61 2.70
C ILE A 238 -10.68 -11.27 4.01
N LEU A 239 -11.52 -11.13 5.04
CA LEU A 239 -11.27 -11.63 6.38
C LEU A 239 -12.36 -12.62 6.78
N ALA A 240 -12.01 -13.63 7.56
CA ALA A 240 -12.94 -14.56 8.18
C ALA A 240 -12.81 -14.46 9.71
N ASN A 241 -13.88 -14.05 10.40
CA ASN A 241 -13.97 -14.14 11.85
C ASN A 241 -14.51 -15.52 12.24
N ILE A 242 -13.66 -16.36 12.82
CA ILE A 242 -13.97 -17.75 13.19
C ILE A 242 -13.93 -17.97 14.72
N GLY A 243 -13.89 -16.90 15.52
CA GLY A 243 -13.87 -17.00 16.98
C GLY A 243 -12.67 -17.81 17.50
N SER A 244 -12.91 -18.78 18.39
CA SER A 244 -11.86 -19.63 18.96
C SER A 244 -11.44 -20.80 18.07
N GLU A 245 -12.08 -21.00 16.92
CA GLU A 245 -11.73 -22.07 15.99
C GLU A 245 -10.38 -21.81 15.32
N LYS A 246 -9.68 -22.87 14.93
CA LYS A 246 -8.41 -22.79 14.20
C LYS A 246 -8.62 -23.10 12.74
N LEU A 247 -8.37 -22.15 11.84
CA LEU A 247 -8.59 -22.31 10.40
C LEU A 247 -7.52 -23.23 9.79
N ALA A 248 -7.93 -24.34 9.21
CA ALA A 248 -7.04 -25.22 8.44
C ALA A 248 -7.27 -25.10 6.93
N PHE A 249 -8.46 -24.68 6.50
CA PHE A 249 -8.82 -24.52 5.10
C PHE A 249 -9.87 -23.42 4.96
N ALA A 250 -9.71 -22.61 3.91
CA ALA A 250 -10.69 -21.61 3.54
C ALA A 250 -10.92 -21.60 2.03
N ARG A 251 -12.19 -21.63 1.65
CA ARG A 251 -12.66 -21.36 0.31
C ARG A 251 -13.66 -20.22 0.37
N VAL A 252 -13.40 -19.18 -0.40
CA VAL A 252 -14.26 -17.99 -0.50
C VAL A 252 -14.45 -17.64 -1.96
N ALA A 253 -15.71 -17.45 -2.36
CA ALA A 253 -16.06 -16.87 -3.65
C ALA A 253 -16.76 -15.53 -3.46
N PHE A 254 -16.47 -14.58 -4.34
CA PHE A 254 -17.16 -13.30 -4.38
C PHE A 254 -17.51 -12.91 -5.82
N THR A 255 -18.53 -12.08 -5.95
CA THR A 255 -19.07 -11.60 -7.23
C THR A 255 -19.11 -10.08 -7.27
N PHE A 256 -18.96 -9.50 -8.45
CA PHE A 256 -19.01 -8.06 -8.68
C PHE A 256 -19.53 -7.75 -10.09
N ASP A 257 -20.08 -6.56 -10.27
CA ASP A 257 -20.48 -6.08 -11.60
C ASP A 257 -19.26 -5.60 -12.40
N GLN A 258 -18.79 -6.44 -13.32
CA GLN A 258 -17.63 -6.18 -14.18
C GLN A 258 -17.80 -4.98 -15.14
N THR A 259 -19.03 -4.49 -15.32
CA THR A 259 -19.29 -3.27 -16.11
C THR A 259 -19.04 -2.01 -15.30
N LYS A 260 -19.08 -2.10 -13.97
CA LYS A 260 -18.92 -0.99 -13.04
C LYS A 260 -17.55 -0.96 -12.36
N VAL A 261 -17.03 -2.12 -11.99
CA VAL A 261 -15.73 -2.28 -11.31
C VAL A 261 -14.96 -3.46 -11.85
N ASN A 262 -13.63 -3.36 -11.82
CA ASN A 262 -12.73 -4.47 -12.13
C ASN A 262 -11.67 -4.61 -11.04
N LEU A 263 -11.14 -5.82 -10.89
CA LEU A 263 -9.91 -6.05 -10.14
C LEU A 263 -8.76 -5.30 -10.83
N ALA A 264 -7.99 -4.58 -10.03
CA ALA A 264 -6.79 -3.85 -10.42
C ALA A 264 -5.49 -4.57 -10.05
N SER A 265 -5.58 -5.62 -9.22
CA SER A 265 -4.48 -6.50 -8.86
C SER A 265 -4.89 -7.98 -8.93
N GLU A 266 -3.91 -8.87 -8.93
CA GLU A 266 -4.16 -10.28 -8.62
C GLU A 266 -4.67 -10.43 -7.19
N ILE A 267 -5.41 -11.51 -6.94
CA ILE A 267 -5.77 -11.91 -5.57
C ILE A 267 -4.50 -12.39 -4.87
N ALA A 268 -4.15 -11.79 -3.74
CA ALA A 268 -2.99 -12.15 -2.94
C ALA A 268 -3.46 -12.97 -1.72
N PRO A 269 -3.21 -14.30 -1.65
CA PRO A 269 -3.61 -15.11 -0.51
C PRO A 269 -2.81 -14.75 0.76
N ASN A 270 -3.42 -14.90 1.93
CA ASN A 270 -2.71 -14.78 3.20
C ASN A 270 -1.68 -15.90 3.36
N VAL A 271 -0.49 -15.56 3.84
CA VAL A 271 0.64 -16.46 4.04
C VAL A 271 0.48 -17.44 5.21
N SER A 272 -0.47 -17.22 6.13
CA SER A 272 -0.72 -18.15 7.26
C SER A 272 -1.28 -19.51 6.83
N LEU A 273 -1.88 -19.59 5.64
CA LEU A 273 -2.28 -20.84 4.97
C LEU A 273 -1.50 -20.93 3.66
N SER A 274 -0.30 -21.49 3.75
CA SER A 274 0.73 -21.36 2.71
C SER A 274 0.43 -22.15 1.43
N THR A 275 -0.55 -23.04 1.45
CA THR A 275 -0.95 -23.83 0.27
C THR A 275 -2.11 -23.15 -0.46
N VAL A 276 -1.83 -22.61 -1.65
CA VAL A 276 -2.86 -22.12 -2.58
C VAL A 276 -3.39 -23.28 -3.41
N VAL A 277 -4.65 -23.66 -3.18
CA VAL A 277 -5.29 -24.80 -3.86
C VAL A 277 -5.95 -24.36 -5.16
N GLU A 278 -6.61 -23.21 -5.15
CA GLU A 278 -7.27 -22.61 -6.31
C GLU A 278 -7.25 -21.09 -6.16
N LYS A 279 -6.98 -20.38 -7.25
CA LYS A 279 -7.06 -18.93 -7.29
C LYS A 279 -7.49 -18.48 -8.68
N THR A 280 -8.59 -17.74 -8.73
CA THR A 280 -9.02 -17.10 -9.98
C THR A 280 -8.04 -15.99 -10.33
N SER A 281 -7.53 -15.97 -11.57
CA SER A 281 -6.68 -14.87 -12.03
C SER A 281 -7.47 -13.59 -12.21
N MET A 282 -6.79 -12.44 -12.10
CA MET A 282 -7.39 -11.13 -12.33
C MET A 282 -8.14 -11.07 -13.67
N THR A 283 -7.52 -11.58 -14.74
CA THR A 283 -8.13 -11.60 -16.09
C THR A 283 -9.42 -12.43 -16.14
N ALA A 284 -9.43 -13.62 -15.51
CA ALA A 284 -10.60 -14.49 -15.52
C ALA A 284 -11.75 -13.92 -14.67
N ALA A 285 -11.42 -13.31 -13.53
CA ALA A 285 -12.40 -12.66 -12.67
C ALA A 285 -13.02 -11.43 -13.34
N ASN A 286 -12.21 -10.58 -13.97
CA ASN A 286 -12.70 -9.41 -14.73
C ASN A 286 -13.49 -9.77 -15.99
N SER A 287 -13.38 -11.01 -16.47
CA SER A 287 -14.17 -11.51 -17.61
C SER A 287 -15.50 -12.14 -17.19
N SER A 288 -15.62 -12.56 -15.93
CA SER A 288 -16.78 -13.31 -15.41
C SER A 288 -17.55 -12.61 -14.29
N GLY A 289 -17.03 -11.51 -13.72
CA GLY A 289 -17.58 -10.86 -12.54
C GLY A 289 -17.53 -11.73 -11.28
N ARG A 290 -16.67 -12.75 -11.26
CA ARG A 290 -16.60 -13.73 -10.17
C ARG A 290 -15.18 -14.18 -9.90
N ALA A 291 -14.81 -14.21 -8.62
CA ALA A 291 -13.51 -14.67 -8.17
C ALA A 291 -13.66 -15.72 -7.07
N VAL A 292 -12.75 -16.70 -7.09
CA VAL A 292 -12.63 -17.77 -6.09
C VAL A 292 -11.19 -17.81 -5.59
N ILE A 293 -11.04 -17.90 -4.28
CA ILE A 293 -9.79 -18.21 -3.61
C ILE A 293 -9.99 -19.43 -2.70
N VAL A 294 -9.05 -20.37 -2.78
CA VAL A 294 -8.98 -21.55 -1.93
C VAL A 294 -7.56 -21.70 -1.40
N ILE A 295 -7.44 -21.66 -0.08
CA ILE A 295 -6.18 -21.77 0.65
C ILE A 295 -6.29 -22.84 1.73
N ALA A 296 -5.18 -23.50 2.02
CA ALA A 296 -5.09 -24.57 3.00
C ALA A 296 -3.76 -24.49 3.78
N ALA A 297 -3.78 -24.99 5.00
CA ALA A 297 -2.59 -25.13 5.81
C ALA A 297 -1.69 -26.24 5.24
N ALA A 298 -0.40 -25.93 5.06
CA ALA A 298 0.64 -26.94 4.91
C ALA A 298 0.92 -27.62 6.26
N PRO A 299 1.54 -28.82 6.28
CA PRO A 299 1.83 -29.55 7.52
C PRO A 299 2.69 -28.79 8.56
N ALA A 300 3.42 -27.76 8.12
CA ALA A 300 4.27 -26.93 8.96
C ALA A 300 3.62 -25.60 9.37
N ASP A 301 2.42 -25.30 8.87
CA ASP A 301 1.75 -24.02 9.15
C ASP A 301 1.17 -24.01 10.57
N SER A 302 1.32 -22.88 11.26
CA SER A 302 0.57 -22.61 12.49
C SER A 302 -0.84 -22.15 12.14
N LEU A 303 -1.86 -22.89 12.58
CA LEU A 303 -3.26 -22.60 12.24
C LEU A 303 -3.76 -21.34 12.95
N PRO A 304 -4.24 -20.31 12.21
CA PRO A 304 -4.72 -19.06 12.79
C PRO A 304 -6.13 -19.22 13.39
N SER A 305 -6.46 -18.40 14.40
CA SER A 305 -7.78 -18.30 15.03
C SER A 305 -8.22 -16.84 15.15
N GLY A 306 -9.47 -16.57 15.51
CA GLY A 306 -10.01 -15.22 15.65
C GLY A 306 -10.39 -14.62 14.29
N GLN A 307 -9.96 -13.39 14.04
CA GLN A 307 -10.10 -12.74 12.73
C GLN A 307 -8.90 -13.08 11.85
N VAL A 308 -9.14 -13.85 10.80
CA VAL A 308 -8.10 -14.43 9.95
C VAL A 308 -8.18 -13.82 8.55
N GLY A 309 -7.06 -13.31 8.03
CA GLY A 309 -6.97 -12.89 6.63
C GLY A 309 -7.05 -14.08 5.69
N ILE A 310 -7.86 -13.98 4.64
CA ILE A 310 -7.96 -14.99 3.58
C ILE A 310 -7.16 -14.53 2.37
N ALA A 311 -7.42 -13.32 1.89
CA ALA A 311 -6.74 -12.75 0.74
C ALA A 311 -6.87 -11.23 0.71
N GLU A 312 -6.13 -10.58 -0.17
CA GLU A 312 -6.22 -9.16 -0.49
C GLU A 312 -6.31 -8.95 -2.00
N THR A 313 -7.05 -7.92 -2.43
CA THR A 313 -7.08 -7.50 -3.84
C THR A 313 -7.45 -6.03 -3.97
N GLN A 314 -7.22 -5.44 -5.14
CA GLN A 314 -7.56 -4.04 -5.42
C GLN A 314 -8.69 -3.93 -6.43
N PHE A 315 -9.56 -2.93 -6.29
CA PHE A 315 -10.60 -2.61 -7.26
C PHE A 315 -10.36 -1.24 -7.92
N LYS A 316 -10.77 -1.11 -9.18
CA LYS A 316 -10.83 0.15 -9.93
C LYS A 316 -12.22 0.37 -10.51
N SER A 317 -12.63 1.64 -10.59
CA SER A 317 -13.87 2.04 -11.29
C SER A 317 -13.70 1.88 -12.80
N MET A 318 -14.76 1.42 -13.46
CA MET A 318 -14.90 1.36 -14.91
C MET A 318 -15.86 2.42 -15.46
N VAL A 319 -16.53 3.17 -14.58
CA VAL A 319 -17.47 4.24 -14.93
C VAL A 319 -16.86 5.62 -14.68
N SER A 320 -17.24 6.58 -15.52
CA SER A 320 -16.74 7.96 -15.50
C SER A 320 -17.68 8.96 -14.80
N GLY A 321 -18.80 8.51 -14.26
CA GLY A 321 -19.79 9.34 -13.56
C GLY A 321 -20.22 8.70 -12.24
N ASN A 322 -20.93 9.48 -11.41
CA ASN A 322 -21.42 9.04 -10.10
C ASN A 322 -22.30 7.78 -10.23
N ASP A 323 -21.90 6.71 -9.57
CA ASP A 323 -22.64 5.45 -9.51
C ASP A 323 -22.33 4.71 -8.21
N THR A 324 -23.08 3.65 -7.91
CA THR A 324 -22.77 2.74 -6.80
C THR A 324 -22.81 1.29 -7.27
N THR A 325 -22.04 0.43 -6.61
CA THR A 325 -22.06 -1.01 -6.84
C THR A 325 -21.70 -1.78 -5.57
N GLN A 326 -21.95 -3.08 -5.58
CA GLN A 326 -21.57 -3.98 -4.49
C GLN A 326 -20.67 -5.10 -5.00
N VAL A 327 -19.69 -5.47 -4.19
CA VAL A 327 -19.00 -6.75 -4.29
C VAL A 327 -19.56 -7.65 -3.19
N GLN A 328 -20.07 -8.82 -3.55
CA GLN A 328 -20.77 -9.70 -2.61
C GLN A 328 -20.02 -11.01 -2.43
N ILE A 329 -19.77 -11.40 -1.18
CA ILE A 329 -19.30 -12.76 -0.87
C ILE A 329 -20.48 -13.72 -1.06
N ASP A 330 -20.27 -14.73 -1.90
CA ASP A 330 -21.27 -15.76 -2.19
C ASP A 330 -21.38 -16.69 -0.98
N GLY A 331 -22.31 -16.39 -0.08
CA GLY A 331 -22.55 -17.15 1.14
C GLY A 331 -22.88 -18.64 0.91
N SER A 332 -23.31 -19.01 -0.30
CA SER A 332 -23.54 -20.42 -0.68
C SER A 332 -22.24 -21.15 -1.07
N ASP A 333 -21.16 -20.39 -1.25
CA ASP A 333 -19.88 -20.86 -1.78
C ASP A 333 -18.71 -20.45 -0.87
N ILE A 334 -18.98 -20.41 0.44
CA ILE A 334 -18.01 -20.33 1.52
C ILE A 334 -17.81 -21.72 2.12
N GLN A 335 -16.56 -22.08 2.39
CA GLN A 335 -16.24 -23.22 3.23
C GLN A 335 -15.03 -22.91 4.09
N LEU A 336 -15.24 -22.92 5.40
CA LEU A 336 -14.19 -22.81 6.40
C LEU A 336 -14.13 -24.14 7.14
N VAL A 337 -12.93 -24.71 7.29
CA VAL A 337 -12.74 -25.99 7.99
C VAL A 337 -11.69 -25.80 9.07
N ASN A 338 -12.00 -26.31 10.27
CA ASN A 338 -11.08 -26.24 11.39
C ASN A 338 -10.02 -27.36 11.39
N ASP A 339 -9.11 -27.31 12.37
CA ASP A 339 -8.07 -28.32 12.60
C ASP A 339 -8.58 -29.75 12.87
N SER A 340 -9.84 -29.85 13.26
CA SER A 340 -10.55 -31.10 13.56
C SER A 340 -11.37 -31.60 12.37
N THR A 341 -11.18 -31.03 11.18
CA THR A 341 -11.89 -31.36 9.93
C THR A 341 -13.40 -31.07 9.95
N VAL A 342 -13.86 -30.24 10.87
CA VAL A 342 -15.25 -29.82 11.00
C VAL A 342 -15.47 -28.53 10.19
N VAL A 343 -16.54 -28.51 9.41
CA VAL A 343 -16.96 -27.30 8.69
C VAL A 343 -17.50 -26.28 9.69
N ILE A 344 -16.94 -25.08 9.70
CA ILE A 344 -17.39 -23.96 10.51
C ILE A 344 -18.57 -23.30 9.76
N PRO A 345 -19.78 -23.26 10.35
CA PRO A 345 -20.91 -22.54 9.75
C PRO A 345 -20.51 -21.10 9.47
N SER A 346 -20.76 -20.59 8.27
CA SER A 346 -20.28 -19.27 7.85
C SER A 346 -21.31 -18.50 7.04
N SER A 347 -21.19 -17.18 7.08
CA SER A 347 -21.96 -16.22 6.28
C SER A 347 -21.01 -15.28 5.53
N GLY A 348 -21.50 -14.65 4.46
CA GLY A 348 -20.76 -13.72 3.63
C GLY A 348 -21.29 -12.30 3.75
N GLY A 349 -20.39 -11.33 3.84
CA GLY A 349 -20.69 -9.90 3.82
C GLY A 349 -20.62 -9.28 2.42
N THR A 350 -20.87 -7.97 2.38
CA THR A 350 -20.80 -7.14 1.17
C THR A 350 -19.74 -6.06 1.33
N LEU A 351 -19.20 -5.60 0.20
CA LEU A 351 -18.40 -4.39 0.07
C LEU A 351 -19.17 -3.39 -0.78
N ASP A 352 -19.50 -2.24 -0.19
CA ASP A 352 -20.23 -1.16 -0.85
C ASP A 352 -19.26 -0.16 -1.51
N LEU A 353 -19.40 0.08 -2.81
CA LEU A 353 -18.51 0.95 -3.57
C LEU A 353 -19.26 2.14 -4.17
N THR A 354 -18.75 3.35 -3.90
CA THR A 354 -19.17 4.58 -4.60
C THR A 354 -18.20 4.87 -5.73
N LEU A 355 -18.72 5.10 -6.94
CA LEU A 355 -17.96 5.21 -8.18
C LEU A 355 -18.06 6.61 -8.76
N GLY A 356 -16.99 7.10 -9.38
CA GLY A 356 -16.98 8.36 -10.13
C GLY A 356 -17.00 9.63 -9.27
N SER A 357 -16.78 9.52 -7.96
CA SER A 357 -16.80 10.66 -7.04
C SER A 357 -15.76 11.70 -7.45
N SER A 358 -16.24 12.87 -7.87
CA SER A 358 -15.46 14.10 -7.89
C SER A 358 -15.92 14.93 -6.69
N ASP A 359 -15.02 15.15 -5.73
CA ASP A 359 -15.34 15.99 -4.58
C ASP A 359 -15.54 17.44 -5.06
N ILE A 360 -16.79 17.91 -5.07
CA ILE A 360 -17.08 19.34 -5.21
C ILE A 360 -17.08 19.93 -3.80
N SER A 361 -15.97 20.58 -3.44
CA SER A 361 -15.93 21.43 -2.25
C SER A 361 -16.63 22.75 -2.55
N VAL A 362 -17.75 23.00 -1.88
CA VAL A 362 -18.47 24.28 -1.89
C VAL A 362 -18.42 24.86 -0.49
N THR A 363 -17.83 26.05 -0.37
CA THR A 363 -17.82 26.82 0.90
C THR A 363 -19.07 27.70 0.93
N PRO A 364 -20.01 27.51 1.87
CA PRO A 364 -21.17 28.39 1.98
C PRO A 364 -20.73 29.78 2.45
N PRO A 365 -21.36 30.87 1.97
CA PRO A 365 -21.18 32.18 2.58
C PRO A 365 -21.69 32.15 4.03
N GLY A 366 -20.97 32.76 4.95
CA GLY A 366 -21.13 32.65 6.41
C GLY A 366 -22.48 33.05 7.04
N SER A 367 -23.52 33.31 6.24
CA SER A 367 -24.93 33.39 6.67
C SER A 367 -25.87 33.42 5.46
N GLY A 368 -27.01 32.72 5.55
CA GLY A 368 -28.09 32.73 4.55
C GLY A 368 -28.43 31.33 4.01
N ASP A 369 -29.59 31.21 3.34
CA ASP A 369 -29.99 29.97 2.68
C ASP A 369 -29.09 29.72 1.46
N TYR A 370 -28.51 28.52 1.37
CA TYR A 370 -27.65 28.09 0.26
C TYR A 370 -28.30 26.90 -0.46
N THR A 371 -28.63 27.08 -1.73
CA THR A 371 -29.26 26.04 -2.55
C THR A 371 -28.21 25.33 -3.38
N ILE A 372 -28.16 24.01 -3.26
CA ILE A 372 -27.34 23.13 -4.10
C ILE A 372 -28.29 22.32 -4.98
N ASP A 373 -28.20 22.53 -6.30
CA ASP A 373 -28.95 21.72 -7.25
C ASP A 373 -28.27 20.35 -7.40
N VAL A 374 -28.93 19.31 -6.89
CA VAL A 374 -28.47 17.92 -7.01
C VAL A 374 -29.30 17.18 -8.05
N GLY A 375 -28.63 16.43 -8.94
CA GLY A 375 -29.30 15.58 -9.90
C GLY A 375 -30.01 14.40 -9.24
N GLU A 376 -30.95 13.79 -9.96
CA GLU A 376 -31.81 12.68 -9.48
C GLU A 376 -31.04 11.42 -9.01
N LYS A 377 -29.71 11.38 -9.21
CA LYS A 377 -28.81 10.29 -8.83
C LYS A 377 -27.59 10.73 -8.00
N ASP A 378 -27.52 11.99 -7.61
CA ASP A 378 -26.40 12.50 -6.81
C ASP A 378 -26.67 12.30 -5.31
N SER A 379 -25.64 11.90 -4.57
CA SER A 379 -25.65 11.89 -3.11
C SER A 379 -25.03 13.18 -2.59
N LEU A 380 -25.83 13.95 -1.84
CA LEU A 380 -25.33 15.14 -1.14
C LEU A 380 -24.79 14.73 0.22
N LEU A 381 -23.47 14.76 0.40
CA LEU A 381 -22.85 14.64 1.72
C LEU A 381 -22.58 16.04 2.27
N ILE A 382 -23.50 16.54 3.11
CA ILE A 382 -23.26 17.77 3.88
C ILE A 382 -22.48 17.38 5.14
N LYS A 383 -21.17 17.64 5.16
CA LYS A 383 -20.39 17.58 6.40
C LYS A 383 -20.70 18.83 7.22
N ILE A 384 -21.75 18.75 8.03
CA ILE A 384 -21.98 19.72 9.11
C ILE A 384 -21.08 19.25 10.26
N GLY A 385 -20.15 20.09 10.68
CA GLY A 385 -19.20 19.77 11.75
C GLY A 385 -19.86 19.72 13.12
N GLU A 386 -20.72 18.73 13.36
CA GLU A 386 -21.17 18.34 14.71
C GLU A 386 -21.22 16.81 14.78
N GLY A 387 -20.16 16.24 15.36
CA GLY A 387 -20.08 14.82 15.68
C GLY A 387 -21.04 14.44 16.79
N ILE A 388 -21.46 13.18 16.79
CA ILE A 388 -21.98 12.51 17.99
C ILE A 388 -20.86 12.63 19.03
N ALA A 389 -21.07 13.38 20.11
CA ALA A 389 -20.02 13.66 21.08
C ALA A 389 -19.49 12.34 21.68
N ALA A 390 -18.26 11.97 21.32
CA ALA A 390 -17.54 10.88 21.97
C ALA A 390 -17.17 11.32 23.40
N ASP A 391 -17.14 10.38 24.34
CA ASP A 391 -16.73 10.66 25.72
C ASP A 391 -15.25 11.08 25.81
N VAL A 392 -14.43 10.61 24.86
CA VAL A 392 -12.99 10.86 24.80
C VAL A 392 -12.55 11.20 23.38
N ASN A 393 -11.63 12.15 23.21
CA ASN A 393 -10.91 12.37 21.95
C ASN A 393 -9.44 12.02 22.11
N LEU A 394 -8.86 11.29 21.16
CA LEU A 394 -7.43 11.05 21.07
C LEU A 394 -6.86 11.70 19.82
N SER A 395 -5.77 12.43 19.97
CA SER A 395 -5.07 13.04 18.85
C SER A 395 -3.58 12.99 19.09
N PHE A 396 -2.82 13.21 18.02
CA PHE A 396 -1.40 13.45 18.13
C PHE A 396 -1.12 14.96 18.27
N ASP A 397 -0.14 15.32 19.08
CA ASP A 397 0.37 16.69 19.19
C ASP A 397 1.90 16.70 18.97
N PRO A 398 2.39 17.37 17.90
CA PRO A 398 1.59 17.99 16.84
C PRO A 398 0.84 16.95 15.97
N PRO A 399 -0.28 17.31 15.31
CA PRO A 399 -1.06 16.37 14.48
C PRO A 399 -0.42 16.06 13.13
N GLN A 400 0.66 16.77 12.80
CA GLN A 400 1.45 16.57 11.59
C GLN A 400 2.92 16.88 11.86
N GLY A 401 3.83 16.29 11.08
CA GLY A 401 5.26 16.60 11.18
C GLY A 401 6.07 16.16 9.96
N ASN A 402 7.28 16.70 9.84
CA ASN A 402 8.21 16.38 8.76
C ASN A 402 9.44 15.65 9.30
N LEU A 403 9.82 14.56 8.62
CA LEU A 403 11.00 13.75 8.96
C LEU A 403 11.90 13.60 7.73
N PRO A 404 13.24 13.66 7.83
CA PRO A 404 14.04 14.09 8.99
C PRO A 404 13.98 15.63 9.23
N PRO A 405 14.46 16.12 10.41
CA PRO A 405 15.03 15.36 11.53
C PRO A 405 13.97 14.55 12.30
N ASP A 406 14.42 13.71 13.23
CA ASP A 406 13.54 12.94 14.11
C ASP A 406 12.55 13.85 14.85
N GLY A 407 11.27 13.49 14.85
CA GLY A 407 10.19 14.29 15.42
C GLY A 407 9.58 13.62 16.64
N THR A 408 9.39 14.38 17.73
CA THR A 408 8.70 13.91 18.93
C THR A 408 7.22 14.27 18.87
N PHE A 409 6.36 13.29 19.15
CA PHE A 409 4.91 13.40 19.12
C PHE A 409 4.31 12.84 20.40
N LYS A 410 3.24 13.47 20.85
CA LYS A 410 2.46 13.08 22.01
C LYS A 410 1.14 12.51 21.57
N ILE A 411 0.65 11.48 22.26
CA ILE A 411 -0.76 11.09 22.22
C ILE A 411 -1.46 11.91 23.30
N MET A 412 -2.32 12.84 22.88
CA MET A 412 -3.16 13.63 23.75
C MET A 412 -4.52 12.97 23.90
N MET A 413 -5.04 12.96 25.12
CA MET A 413 -6.37 12.47 25.44
C MET A 413 -7.19 13.61 26.05
N SER A 414 -8.35 13.90 25.46
CA SER A 414 -9.34 14.84 25.96
C SER A 414 -10.53 14.06 26.52
N ALA A 415 -10.75 14.12 27.82
CA ALA A 415 -11.79 13.37 28.53
C ALA A 415 -12.54 14.30 29.51
N PRO A 416 -13.32 15.28 29.01
CA PRO A 416 -13.96 16.28 29.87
C PRO A 416 -14.99 15.65 30.80
N GLY A 417 -14.78 15.81 32.11
CA GLY A 417 -15.67 15.25 33.13
C GLY A 417 -15.55 13.74 33.33
N LYS A 418 -14.52 13.10 32.77
CA LYS A 418 -14.24 11.66 32.89
C LYS A 418 -12.89 11.45 33.55
N ASN A 419 -12.85 10.65 34.62
CA ASN A 419 -11.63 10.31 35.33
C ASN A 419 -11.07 8.99 34.78
N ILE A 420 -10.05 9.05 33.93
CA ILE A 420 -9.55 7.88 33.21
C ILE A 420 -8.70 7.00 34.14
N VAL A 421 -9.19 5.79 34.42
CA VAL A 421 -8.51 4.83 35.32
C VAL A 421 -7.76 3.75 34.56
N PHE A 422 -8.09 3.52 33.30
CA PHE A 422 -7.43 2.54 32.44
C PHE A 422 -7.48 2.98 30.99
N GLY A 423 -6.36 2.81 30.29
CA GLY A 423 -6.26 3.04 28.86
C GLY A 423 -5.42 1.97 28.19
N ARG A 424 -6.02 1.30 27.21
CA ARG A 424 -5.35 0.51 26.19
C ARG A 424 -5.44 1.28 24.88
N VAL A 425 -4.32 1.87 24.48
CA VAL A 425 -4.19 2.64 23.24
C VAL A 425 -3.24 1.89 22.32
N VAL A 426 -3.67 1.72 21.07
CA VAL A 426 -2.92 1.03 20.04
C VAL A 426 -2.80 1.95 18.84
N PHE A 427 -1.60 2.08 18.31
CA PHE A 427 -1.36 2.76 17.06
C PHE A 427 -0.49 1.92 16.11
N THR A 428 -0.67 2.17 14.82
CA THR A 428 0.04 1.51 13.72
C THR A 428 0.72 2.53 12.83
N PHE A 429 1.86 2.15 12.26
CA PHE A 429 2.63 2.97 11.32
C PHE A 429 3.30 2.08 10.26
N ASP A 430 3.59 2.64 9.10
CA ASP A 430 4.36 1.94 8.06
C ASP A 430 5.84 1.83 8.46
N ASN A 431 6.23 0.66 8.96
CA ASN A 431 7.61 0.39 9.39
C ASN A 431 8.62 0.24 8.25
N THR A 432 8.19 0.33 6.99
CA THR A 432 9.09 0.46 5.84
C THR A 432 9.46 1.92 5.57
N LYS A 433 8.66 2.87 6.09
CA LYS A 433 8.82 4.30 5.88
C LYS A 433 9.34 5.04 7.11
N VAL A 434 8.86 4.70 8.30
CA VAL A 434 9.23 5.33 9.57
C VAL A 434 9.45 4.31 10.66
N ASN A 435 10.27 4.65 11.65
CA ASN A 435 10.48 3.85 12.85
C ASN A 435 10.38 4.75 14.10
N LEU A 436 10.10 4.16 15.25
CA LEU A 436 10.35 4.81 16.52
C LEU A 436 11.86 5.00 16.71
N ALA A 437 12.27 6.21 17.05
CA ALA A 437 13.62 6.63 17.40
C ALA A 437 13.88 6.63 18.92
N SER A 438 12.81 6.60 19.73
CA SER A 438 12.87 6.49 21.18
C SER A 438 11.96 5.37 21.69
N GLU A 439 12.18 4.94 22.94
CA GLU A 439 11.16 4.21 23.68
C GLU A 439 9.93 5.09 23.93
N ILE A 440 8.76 4.47 24.00
CA ILE A 440 7.51 5.15 24.38
C ILE A 440 7.58 5.48 25.86
N THR A 441 7.29 6.72 26.25
CA THR A 441 7.09 7.09 27.66
C THR A 441 5.63 7.41 27.92
N THR A 442 5.14 7.11 29.12
CA THR A 442 3.71 7.14 29.47
C THR A 442 3.43 8.20 30.53
N ASN A 443 2.17 8.62 30.66
CA ASN A 443 1.75 9.59 31.66
C ASN A 443 2.19 9.17 33.08
N PRO A 444 2.87 10.03 33.85
CA PRO A 444 3.31 9.72 35.21
C PRO A 444 2.17 9.61 36.24
N ASN A 445 0.97 10.12 35.94
CA ASN A 445 -0.22 10.03 36.80
C ASN A 445 -1.00 8.72 36.62
N MET A 446 -0.56 7.84 35.71
CA MET A 446 -1.05 6.47 35.57
C MET A 446 0.14 5.52 35.72
N THR A 447 0.58 5.35 36.97
CA THR A 447 1.88 4.75 37.30
C THR A 447 1.94 3.25 37.03
N PHE A 448 0.80 2.58 36.85
CA PHE A 448 0.73 1.14 36.66
C PHE A 448 0.78 0.78 35.17
N ILE A 449 1.99 0.50 34.67
CA ILE A 449 2.21 0.03 33.30
C ILE A 449 1.94 -1.48 33.24
N ILE A 450 0.89 -1.87 32.54
CA ILE A 450 0.45 -3.27 32.39
C ILE A 450 1.16 -3.92 31.22
N ASP A 451 1.20 -3.23 30.09
CA ASP A 451 1.92 -3.66 28.89
C ASP A 451 2.35 -2.44 28.09
N LYS A 452 3.53 -2.51 27.49
CA LYS A 452 4.06 -1.45 26.62
C LYS A 452 5.01 -2.07 25.62
N THR A 453 4.69 -1.92 24.34
CA THR A 453 5.55 -2.39 23.26
C THR A 453 6.89 -1.65 23.30
N THR A 454 7.99 -2.39 23.19
CA THR A 454 9.33 -1.80 23.11
C THR A 454 9.57 -1.19 21.73
N GLN A 455 10.48 -0.23 21.64
CA GLN A 455 10.90 0.38 20.37
C GLN A 455 11.24 -0.69 19.32
N ALA A 456 12.02 -1.71 19.70
CA ALA A 456 12.45 -2.76 18.79
C ALA A 456 11.28 -3.58 18.22
N LEU A 457 10.31 -3.96 19.06
CA LEU A 457 9.15 -4.73 18.64
C LEU A 457 8.19 -3.90 17.79
N ALA A 458 7.98 -2.63 18.17
CA ALA A 458 7.17 -1.70 17.39
C ALA A 458 7.75 -1.52 15.98
N ASN A 459 9.06 -1.29 15.88
CA ASN A 459 9.75 -1.14 14.59
C ASN A 459 9.72 -2.43 13.75
N SER A 460 9.74 -3.60 14.39
CA SER A 460 9.64 -4.88 13.66
C SER A 460 8.24 -5.16 13.10
N SER A 461 7.20 -4.60 13.73
CA SER A 461 5.79 -4.93 13.44
C SER A 461 4.97 -3.80 12.82
N GLY A 462 5.44 -2.55 12.89
CA GLY A 462 4.65 -1.37 12.53
C GLY A 462 3.49 -1.10 13.48
N ARG A 463 3.56 -1.61 14.71
CA ARG A 463 2.45 -1.57 15.67
C ARG A 463 2.95 -1.41 17.10
N ALA A 464 2.33 -0.52 17.85
CA ALA A 464 2.63 -0.31 19.26
C ALA A 464 1.36 -0.38 20.11
N VAL A 465 1.47 -1.08 21.24
CA VAL A 465 0.44 -1.22 22.26
C VAL A 465 0.91 -0.55 23.54
N ILE A 466 0.06 0.29 24.12
CA ILE A 466 0.27 0.94 25.41
C ILE A 466 -0.92 0.61 26.30
N VAL A 467 -0.68 -0.09 27.40
CA VAL A 467 -1.69 -0.44 28.40
C VAL A 467 -1.22 0.09 29.75
N ILE A 468 -1.88 1.14 30.23
CA ILE A 468 -1.60 1.76 31.52
C ILE A 468 -2.88 1.93 32.34
N ALA A 469 -2.74 1.89 33.66
CA ALA A 469 -3.82 2.12 34.60
C ALA A 469 -3.38 3.05 35.73
N ALA A 470 -4.35 3.74 36.33
CA ALA A 470 -4.15 4.45 37.58
C ALA A 470 -4.02 3.43 38.72
N ALA A 471 -2.92 3.50 39.47
CA ALA A 471 -2.77 2.75 40.72
C ALA A 471 -3.74 3.30 41.79
N PRO A 472 -4.04 2.55 42.87
CA PRO A 472 -4.96 3.02 43.92
C PRO A 472 -4.55 4.33 44.62
N ALA A 473 -3.26 4.72 44.55
CA ALA A 473 -2.74 5.96 45.11
C ALA A 473 -2.64 7.10 44.08
N ASP A 474 -2.86 6.81 42.80
CA ASP A 474 -2.82 7.81 41.74
C ASP A 474 -4.10 8.65 41.76
N THR A 475 -4.00 9.88 41.26
CA THR A 475 -5.18 10.69 40.94
C THR A 475 -5.46 10.51 39.45
N PRO A 476 -6.56 9.83 39.06
CA PRO A 476 -6.86 9.59 37.66
C PRO A 476 -6.93 10.90 36.86
N PRO A 477 -6.27 10.98 35.69
CA PRO A 477 -6.32 12.18 34.86
C PRO A 477 -7.73 12.40 34.26
N SER A 478 -8.10 13.67 34.06
CA SER A 478 -9.34 14.10 33.42
C SER A 478 -9.10 15.38 32.60
N GLY A 479 -10.03 15.74 31.71
CA GLY A 479 -9.83 16.86 30.79
C GLY A 479 -8.78 16.54 29.74
N ASP A 480 -7.97 17.52 29.34
CA ASP A 480 -6.90 17.33 28.36
C ASP A 480 -5.59 16.93 29.06
N PHE A 481 -5.03 15.78 28.69
CA PHE A 481 -3.77 15.30 29.24
C PHE A 481 -2.95 14.48 28.24
N GLU A 482 -1.63 14.43 28.44
CA GLU A 482 -0.72 13.60 27.65
C GLU A 482 -0.86 12.14 28.09
N PHE A 483 -1.25 11.24 27.20
CA PHE A 483 -1.32 9.80 27.50
C PHE A 483 0.06 9.13 27.38
N ALA A 484 0.79 9.47 26.31
CA ALA A 484 2.14 8.96 26.05
C ALA A 484 2.91 9.89 25.08
N ASN A 485 4.22 9.77 25.02
CA ASN A 485 5.05 10.42 24.01
C ASN A 485 6.09 9.46 23.42
N MET A 486 6.52 9.77 22.19
CA MET A 486 7.48 8.99 21.41
C MET A 486 8.12 9.83 20.32
N THR A 487 9.24 9.36 19.78
CA THR A 487 9.93 10.02 18.66
C THR A 487 9.94 9.12 17.43
N PHE A 488 9.67 9.66 16.25
CA PHE A 488 9.74 8.95 14.97
C PHE A 488 10.94 9.44 14.13
N THR A 489 11.53 8.53 13.36
CA THR A 489 12.58 8.78 12.37
C THR A 489 12.16 8.25 10.99
N SER A 490 12.67 8.86 9.92
CA SER A 490 12.44 8.41 8.54
C SER A 490 13.42 7.30 8.15
N LEU A 491 12.94 6.27 7.47
CA LEU A 491 13.76 5.21 6.86
C LEU A 491 13.93 5.39 5.35
N THR A 492 12.97 6.05 4.71
CA THR A 492 13.00 6.32 3.27
C THR A 492 13.84 7.56 2.98
N GLN A 493 14.42 7.61 1.77
CA GLN A 493 15.07 8.80 1.18
C GLN A 493 14.22 9.42 0.06
N THR A 494 13.02 8.88 -0.18
CA THR A 494 12.09 9.40 -1.19
C THR A 494 11.57 10.75 -0.76
N VAL A 495 11.80 11.75 -1.62
CA VAL A 495 11.41 13.15 -1.43
C VAL A 495 9.88 13.30 -1.43
N ASN A 496 9.35 14.10 -0.48
CA ASN A 496 7.92 14.38 -0.29
C ASN A 496 7.05 13.12 -0.17
N ASP A 497 7.60 12.00 0.29
CA ASP A 497 6.81 10.81 0.56
C ASP A 497 5.87 11.10 1.75
N LYS A 498 4.70 10.48 1.78
CA LYS A 498 3.73 10.67 2.87
C LYS A 498 3.43 9.33 3.53
N THR A 499 3.29 9.39 4.84
CA THR A 499 2.79 8.28 5.65
C THR A 499 1.92 8.82 6.77
N GLN A 500 1.19 7.93 7.43
CA GLN A 500 0.36 8.27 8.57
C GLN A 500 0.57 7.27 9.70
N VAL A 501 0.35 7.75 10.93
CA VAL A 501 0.26 6.92 12.13
C VAL A 501 -1.19 6.94 12.57
N ASP A 502 -1.82 5.77 12.55
CA ASP A 502 -3.25 5.60 12.81
C ASP A 502 -3.48 4.93 14.15
N PHE A 503 -4.61 5.26 14.78
CA PHE A 503 -5.11 4.52 15.94
C PHE A 503 -5.90 3.28 15.49
N ASP A 504 -5.56 2.12 16.06
CA ASP A 504 -6.28 0.85 15.84
C ASP A 504 -7.52 0.79 16.75
N THR A 505 -8.56 1.53 16.37
CA THR A 505 -9.77 1.71 17.21
C THR A 505 -10.51 0.42 17.52
N ALA A 506 -10.36 -0.61 16.69
CA ALA A 506 -10.92 -1.95 16.91
C ALA A 506 -10.23 -2.68 18.05
N ASP A 507 -8.99 -2.30 18.36
CA ASP A 507 -8.19 -2.84 19.44
C ASP A 507 -7.81 -1.73 20.44
N MET A 508 -8.78 -0.96 20.89
CA MET A 508 -8.61 0.06 21.94
C MET A 508 -9.67 -0.11 23.03
N GLN A 509 -9.34 0.36 24.23
CA GLN A 509 -10.28 0.39 25.34
C GLN A 509 -9.89 1.48 26.32
N ILE A 510 -10.83 2.36 26.65
CA ILE A 510 -10.65 3.41 27.65
C ILE A 510 -11.77 3.27 28.67
N VAL A 511 -11.44 3.40 29.95
CA VAL A 511 -12.37 3.18 31.06
C VAL A 511 -12.20 4.31 32.08
N ASP A 512 -13.31 4.89 32.52
CA ASP A 512 -13.32 5.82 33.66
C ASP A 512 -13.64 5.10 34.99
N ASP A 513 -13.62 5.86 36.08
CA ASP A 513 -13.97 5.41 37.44
C ASP A 513 -15.45 5.04 37.64
N SER A 514 -16.29 5.15 36.60
CA SER A 514 -17.72 4.90 36.63
C SER A 514 -18.19 3.80 35.64
N SER A 515 -17.39 3.48 34.62
CA SER A 515 -17.77 2.67 33.45
C SER A 515 -16.95 1.37 33.31
N PHE A 516 -16.81 0.62 34.39
CA PHE A 516 -15.94 -0.57 34.44
C PHE A 516 -16.29 -1.70 33.43
N ASP A 517 -17.55 -1.81 33.00
CA ASP A 517 -18.03 -2.94 32.18
C ASP A 517 -18.23 -2.64 30.69
N THR A 518 -18.35 -1.38 30.27
CA THR A 518 -18.76 -1.03 28.88
C THR A 518 -17.74 -0.25 28.07
N GLY A 519 -16.69 0.28 28.71
CA GLY A 519 -15.75 1.21 28.07
C GLY A 519 -16.39 2.56 27.70
N LEU A 520 -15.56 3.58 27.46
CA LEU A 520 -15.97 4.88 26.95
C LEU A 520 -15.98 4.87 25.42
N THR A 521 -16.85 5.70 24.83
CA THR A 521 -16.76 5.99 23.40
C THR A 521 -15.62 6.96 23.11
N TYR A 522 -14.92 6.79 21.99
CA TYR A 522 -13.81 7.66 21.63
C TYR A 522 -13.80 8.04 20.14
N SER A 523 -13.33 9.26 19.86
CA SER A 523 -12.90 9.71 18.54
C SER A 523 -11.38 9.75 18.47
N VAL A 524 -10.83 9.58 17.26
CA VAL A 524 -9.39 9.59 17.05
C VAL A 524 -9.02 10.44 15.83
N GLU A 525 -7.87 11.10 15.90
CA GLU A 525 -7.26 11.84 14.78
C GLU A 525 -5.87 11.26 14.48
N PRO A 526 -5.59 10.86 13.23
CA PRO A 526 -4.29 10.29 12.86
C PRO A 526 -3.19 11.36 12.84
N LEU A 527 -1.94 10.92 12.95
CA LEU A 527 -0.76 11.77 12.72
C LEU A 527 -0.32 11.66 11.27
N ILE A 528 -0.17 12.80 10.60
CA ILE A 528 0.30 12.86 9.20
C ILE A 528 1.78 13.19 9.16
N LEU A 529 2.59 12.36 8.51
CA LEU A 529 4.02 12.55 8.37
C LEU A 529 4.41 12.78 6.90
N THR A 530 5.16 13.85 6.65
CA THR A 530 5.83 14.07 5.37
C THR A 530 7.30 13.70 5.49
N LEU A 531 7.77 12.80 4.64
CA LEU A 531 9.09 12.21 4.66
C LEU A 531 9.96 12.80 3.57
N ASN A 532 11.17 13.20 3.95
CA ASN A 532 12.12 13.96 3.12
C ASN A 532 11.40 15.08 2.38
N GLY A 533 10.49 15.76 3.07
CA GLY A 533 9.74 16.88 2.51
C GLY A 533 10.72 17.94 2.02
N THR A 534 10.48 18.46 0.82
CA THR A 534 11.14 19.69 0.33
C THR A 534 10.22 20.90 0.56
N GLY A 535 9.36 20.84 1.58
CA GLY A 535 8.40 21.87 1.98
C GLY A 535 8.02 21.74 3.47
N PRO A 536 7.38 22.77 4.06
CA PRO A 536 7.71 23.29 5.38
C PRO A 536 7.25 22.39 6.53
N GLY A 537 8.07 22.29 7.57
CA GLY A 537 7.68 21.62 8.82
C GLY A 537 8.78 21.36 9.85
N ASN A 538 10.05 21.61 9.50
CA ASN A 538 11.16 21.69 10.48
C ASN A 538 12.28 22.67 10.05
N GLU A 539 12.37 23.00 8.76
CA GLU A 539 13.27 24.05 8.28
C GLU A 539 12.81 25.44 8.73
N PRO A 540 13.72 26.39 8.95
CA PRO A 540 13.38 27.79 9.16
C PRO A 540 12.66 28.40 7.94
N LEU A 541 11.56 29.09 8.21
CA LEU A 541 10.84 29.94 7.26
C LEU A 541 11.13 31.40 7.63
N ILE A 542 11.69 32.16 6.68
CA ILE A 542 11.98 33.58 6.87
C ILE A 542 11.18 34.43 5.89
N ARG A 543 10.85 35.66 6.29
CA ARG A 543 10.33 36.68 5.39
C ARG A 543 11.15 37.94 5.59
N PHE A 544 11.51 38.61 4.51
CA PHE A 544 12.35 39.79 4.59
C PHE A 544 11.97 40.87 3.59
N ALA A 545 12.34 42.12 3.90
CA ALA A 545 12.18 43.28 3.02
C ALA A 545 13.55 43.88 2.71
N VAL A 546 13.80 44.24 1.45
CA VAL A 546 15.06 44.84 1.02
C VAL A 546 14.84 45.92 -0.03
N THR A 547 15.72 46.91 -0.09
CA THR A 547 15.71 47.95 -1.13
C THR A 547 16.95 47.86 -2.02
N LEU A 548 16.80 48.24 -3.29
CA LEU A 548 17.92 48.44 -4.19
C LEU A 548 18.25 49.94 -4.22
N ASN A 549 19.52 50.29 -4.11
CA ASN A 549 19.91 51.69 -4.20
C ASN A 549 19.90 52.15 -5.66
N HIS A 550 19.59 53.44 -5.86
CA HIS A 550 19.74 54.13 -7.14
C HIS A 550 18.88 53.62 -8.32
N THR A 551 17.87 52.78 -8.08
CA THR A 551 16.92 52.35 -9.11
C THR A 551 15.88 53.43 -9.43
N GLN A 552 15.45 53.47 -10.69
CA GLN A 552 14.32 54.29 -11.16
C GLN A 552 13.08 53.45 -11.40
N ASN A 553 13.25 52.25 -11.96
CA ASN A 553 12.21 51.23 -12.01
C ASN A 553 12.63 50.01 -11.19
N ASN A 554 11.65 49.22 -10.77
CA ASN A 554 11.88 48.07 -9.90
C ASN A 554 11.22 46.83 -10.51
N PRO A 555 11.89 46.16 -11.46
CA PRO A 555 11.35 44.94 -12.06
C PRO A 555 11.31 43.79 -11.05
N ASP A 556 10.41 42.83 -11.28
CA ASP A 556 10.45 41.53 -10.60
C ASP A 556 11.79 40.84 -10.93
N MET A 557 12.44 40.24 -9.94
CA MET A 557 13.76 39.61 -10.13
C MET A 557 14.07 38.56 -9.06
N TYR A 558 15.08 37.71 -9.30
CA TYR A 558 15.59 36.78 -8.29
C TYR A 558 16.66 37.43 -7.41
N PHE A 559 16.62 37.09 -6.14
CA PHE A 559 17.67 37.40 -5.18
C PHE A 559 18.31 36.10 -4.73
N LYS A 560 19.63 36.04 -4.79
CA LYS A 560 20.43 34.96 -4.23
C LYS A 560 20.66 35.22 -2.75
N LEU A 561 20.04 34.41 -1.91
CA LEU A 561 20.27 34.35 -0.47
C LEU A 561 21.27 33.25 -0.16
N ARG A 562 22.46 33.62 0.32
CA ARG A 562 23.44 32.69 0.88
C ARG A 562 23.27 32.60 2.39
N VAL A 563 23.25 31.38 2.90
CA VAL A 563 23.17 31.10 4.34
C VAL A 563 24.41 30.34 4.76
N LYS A 564 25.08 30.80 5.81
CA LYS A 564 26.28 30.18 6.41
C LYS A 564 25.94 29.68 7.81
N ASP A 565 26.23 28.40 8.10
CA ASP A 565 26.10 27.81 9.45
C ASP A 565 27.28 28.23 10.33
N ASP A 566 27.03 29.10 11.31
CA ASP A 566 28.09 29.64 12.17
C ASP A 566 28.83 28.55 12.97
N LEU A 567 28.13 27.49 13.41
CA LEU A 567 28.72 26.40 14.19
C LEU A 567 29.62 25.53 13.32
N PHE A 568 29.23 25.30 12.08
CA PHE A 568 30.04 24.52 11.14
C PHE A 568 31.44 25.11 10.97
N PHE A 569 31.57 26.44 10.89
CA PHE A 569 32.87 27.10 10.75
C PHE A 569 33.68 27.13 12.06
N LEU A 570 33.00 27.15 13.23
CA LEU A 570 33.67 26.98 14.52
C LEU A 570 34.28 25.59 14.66
N ASP A 571 33.58 24.56 14.22
CA ASP A 571 34.03 23.16 14.29
C ASP A 571 35.07 22.82 13.21
N ASN A 572 35.15 23.62 12.14
CA ASN A 572 36.03 23.37 11.00
C ASN A 572 36.86 24.61 10.60
N PRO A 573 37.84 25.02 11.43
CA PRO A 573 38.58 26.28 11.24
C PRO A 573 39.53 26.32 10.04
N ASN A 574 39.77 25.18 9.37
CA ASN A 574 40.73 25.05 8.26
C ASN A 574 40.06 24.91 6.89
N ILE A 575 38.79 25.29 6.77
CA ILE A 575 38.07 25.20 5.50
C ILE A 575 38.56 26.31 4.55
N PRO A 576 38.86 25.97 3.28
CA PRO A 576 39.21 26.98 2.30
C PRO A 576 38.04 27.96 2.10
N PRO A 577 38.32 29.25 1.91
CA PRO A 577 37.27 30.24 1.73
C PRO A 577 36.38 29.86 0.53
N SER A 578 35.07 29.99 0.73
CA SER A 578 34.05 29.92 -0.31
C SER A 578 34.32 30.97 -1.39
N SER A 579 33.89 30.69 -2.62
CA SER A 579 33.76 31.74 -3.62
C SER A 579 32.37 32.33 -3.54
N CYS A 580 32.24 33.59 -3.89
CA CYS A 580 30.96 34.27 -3.95
C CYS A 580 29.94 33.65 -4.95
N GLU A 581 30.42 32.94 -5.96
CA GLU A 581 29.62 32.28 -6.99
C GLU A 581 29.13 30.90 -6.54
N VAL A 582 29.94 30.19 -5.76
CA VAL A 582 29.71 28.78 -5.37
C VAL A 582 29.79 28.63 -3.86
N PRO A 583 28.74 28.12 -3.20
CA PRO A 583 28.74 27.96 -1.75
C PRO A 583 29.82 26.97 -1.31
N GLY A 584 30.55 27.32 -0.24
CA GLY A 584 31.52 26.43 0.40
C GLY A 584 30.85 25.37 1.28
N PRO A 585 31.61 24.44 1.86
CA PRO A 585 31.10 23.57 2.92
C PRO A 585 30.50 24.41 4.06
N GLY A 586 29.32 24.02 4.55
CA GLY A 586 28.59 24.78 5.58
C GLY A 586 27.79 25.98 5.06
N GLU A 587 27.81 26.24 3.75
CA GLU A 587 27.04 27.29 3.11
C GLU A 587 26.00 26.70 2.15
N LYS A 588 24.90 27.45 1.95
CA LYS A 588 23.85 27.12 0.98
C LYS A 588 23.38 28.38 0.27
N ASP A 589 23.20 28.26 -1.04
CA ASP A 589 22.60 29.30 -1.88
C ASP A 589 21.15 28.97 -2.18
N TYR A 590 20.31 29.99 -2.10
CA TYR A 590 18.88 29.94 -2.36
C TYR A 590 18.48 31.05 -3.33
N LEU A 591 17.65 30.72 -4.32
CA LEU A 591 17.09 31.72 -5.23
C LEU A 591 15.67 32.06 -4.83
N VAL A 592 15.49 33.32 -4.47
CA VAL A 592 14.24 33.85 -3.94
C VAL A 592 13.59 34.75 -4.98
N PRO A 593 12.39 34.42 -5.48
CA PRO A 593 11.60 35.30 -6.32
C PRO A 593 11.13 36.53 -5.53
N MET A 594 11.47 37.73 -6.01
CA MET A 594 11.16 38.99 -5.32
C MET A 594 10.36 39.93 -6.21
N ARG A 595 9.42 40.65 -5.60
CA ARG A 595 8.63 41.72 -6.23
C ARG A 595 8.71 43.00 -5.44
N PHE A 596 8.78 44.12 -6.13
CA PHE A 596 8.74 45.44 -5.50
C PHE A 596 7.30 45.86 -5.17
N GLU A 597 6.98 45.95 -3.88
CA GLU A 597 5.69 46.37 -3.35
C GLU A 597 5.88 47.25 -2.11
N ASN A 598 5.09 48.32 -2.01
CA ASN A 598 5.10 49.23 -0.85
C ASN A 598 6.48 49.82 -0.50
N GLY A 599 7.32 50.07 -1.51
CA GLY A 599 8.62 50.73 -1.33
C GLY A 599 9.80 49.80 -1.07
N ALA A 600 9.59 48.48 -1.05
CA ALA A 600 10.65 47.49 -0.88
C ALA A 600 10.38 46.24 -1.73
N TYR A 601 11.42 45.42 -1.93
CA TYR A 601 11.31 44.08 -2.49
C TYR A 601 10.89 43.08 -1.42
N TRP A 602 9.90 42.25 -1.74
CA TRP A 602 9.35 41.19 -0.90
C TRP A 602 9.35 39.84 -1.62
N PRO A 603 9.57 38.72 -0.91
CA PRO A 603 9.42 37.39 -1.50
C PRO A 603 7.98 37.11 -1.92
N VAL A 604 7.79 36.49 -3.09
CA VAL A 604 6.46 36.16 -3.65
C VAL A 604 6.39 34.75 -4.24
N SER A 605 5.23 34.10 -4.16
CA SER A 605 5.00 32.76 -4.72
C SER A 605 4.90 32.82 -6.26
N GLY A 606 6.06 32.76 -6.93
CA GLY A 606 6.17 32.73 -8.39
C GLY A 606 6.08 34.12 -9.04
N VAL A 607 6.99 34.37 -9.98
CA VAL A 607 7.02 35.57 -10.83
C VAL A 607 7.17 35.15 -12.29
N GLN A 608 6.45 35.83 -13.19
CA GLN A 608 6.77 35.78 -14.62
C GLN A 608 7.94 36.73 -14.84
N LEU A 609 9.15 36.18 -14.85
CA LEU A 609 10.34 36.96 -15.16
C LEU A 609 10.54 37.01 -16.66
N LEU A 610 10.92 38.18 -17.15
CA LEU A 610 11.19 38.41 -18.57
C LEU A 610 12.62 38.04 -18.98
N ASP A 611 13.55 37.87 -18.04
CA ASP A 611 14.91 37.40 -18.33
C ASP A 611 15.47 36.63 -17.12
N ASP A 612 15.70 35.33 -17.31
CA ASP A 612 16.51 34.53 -16.38
C ASP A 612 17.97 34.98 -16.56
N SER A 613 18.59 35.54 -15.51
CA SER A 613 20.04 35.67 -15.48
C SER A 613 20.67 34.28 -15.68
N PRO A 614 21.62 34.08 -16.59
CA PRO A 614 22.13 32.73 -16.94
C PRO A 614 22.81 31.97 -15.81
N ASP A 615 23.22 32.66 -14.75
CA ASP A 615 23.80 32.06 -13.54
C ASP A 615 22.79 31.23 -12.72
N ASP A 616 21.49 31.42 -12.99
CA ASP A 616 20.39 30.90 -12.17
C ASP A 616 19.51 29.86 -12.87
N ILE A 617 19.77 29.55 -14.14
CA ILE A 617 18.91 28.66 -14.95
C ILE A 617 18.90 27.19 -14.48
N ASN A 618 19.93 26.78 -13.70
CA ASN A 618 20.10 25.41 -13.22
C ASN A 618 20.00 25.27 -11.69
N LYS A 619 19.70 26.34 -10.95
CA LYS A 619 19.62 26.30 -9.49
C LYS A 619 18.17 26.05 -9.06
N PRO A 620 17.94 25.20 -8.04
CA PRO A 620 16.59 24.92 -7.55
C PRO A 620 15.95 26.21 -7.04
N LYS A 621 14.84 26.60 -7.66
CA LYS A 621 14.01 27.74 -7.24
C LYS A 621 13.26 27.34 -5.97
N LEU A 622 13.25 28.22 -4.97
CA LEU A 622 12.58 27.95 -3.71
C LEU A 622 11.06 28.14 -3.80
N ASP A 623 10.34 27.30 -3.06
CA ASP A 623 8.93 27.50 -2.78
C ASP A 623 8.76 28.64 -1.75
N VAL A 624 8.10 29.72 -2.17
CA VAL A 624 7.64 30.80 -1.29
C VAL A 624 6.18 30.56 -0.96
N THR A 625 5.86 30.57 0.32
CA THR A 625 4.48 30.42 0.82
C THR A 625 3.57 31.56 0.31
N PRO A 626 2.24 31.37 0.28
CA PRO A 626 1.31 32.43 -0.10
C PRO A 626 1.46 33.73 0.70
N ASP A 627 1.93 33.64 1.94
CA ASP A 627 2.13 34.79 2.85
C ASP A 627 3.52 35.44 2.73
N GLY A 628 4.32 35.04 1.74
CA GLY A 628 5.63 35.63 1.43
C GLY A 628 6.79 35.12 2.29
N TYR A 629 6.62 33.98 2.99
CA TYR A 629 7.72 33.31 3.68
C TYR A 629 8.47 32.36 2.76
N VAL A 630 9.79 32.45 2.80
CA VAL A 630 10.77 31.63 2.09
C VAL A 630 11.16 30.45 2.98
N ALA A 631 10.94 29.23 2.50
CA ALA A 631 11.38 28.03 3.19
C ALA A 631 12.86 27.76 2.89
N LEU A 632 13.68 27.45 3.89
CA LEU A 632 15.13 27.28 3.74
C LEU A 632 15.54 25.80 3.87
N PRO A 633 15.34 24.98 2.82
CA PRO A 633 15.51 23.54 2.91
C PRO A 633 16.93 23.10 3.22
N GLY A 634 16.99 22.14 4.13
CA GLY A 634 18.22 21.57 4.66
C GLY A 634 18.97 22.47 5.65
N LEU A 635 18.36 23.56 6.14
CA LEU A 635 18.82 24.20 7.37
C LEU A 635 18.16 23.51 8.56
N GLU A 636 18.92 23.41 9.65
CA GLU A 636 18.40 22.93 10.94
C GLU A 636 17.86 24.14 11.71
N GLY A 637 16.69 24.01 12.32
CA GLY A 637 16.24 25.00 13.29
C GLY A 637 17.06 24.96 14.57
N ASP A 638 16.87 25.96 15.42
CA ASP A 638 17.57 26.16 16.69
C ASP A 638 19.09 26.33 16.55
N LYS A 639 19.51 27.00 15.47
CA LYS A 639 20.91 27.30 15.16
C LYS A 639 21.14 28.77 14.78
N TYR A 640 22.40 29.18 14.86
CA TYR A 640 22.86 30.49 14.46
C TYR A 640 23.39 30.49 13.02
N TYR A 641 22.93 31.45 12.24
CA TYR A 641 23.25 31.58 10.82
C TYR A 641 23.69 33.00 10.47
N THR A 642 24.56 33.10 9.47
CA THR A 642 24.88 34.37 8.79
C THR A 642 24.21 34.40 7.42
N LEU A 643 23.48 35.48 7.12
CA LEU A 643 22.71 35.65 5.89
C LEU A 643 23.35 36.71 4.99
N LEU A 644 23.60 36.36 3.74
CA LEU A 644 24.10 37.28 2.71
C LEU A 644 23.14 37.29 1.53
N LEU A 645 22.95 38.46 0.95
CA LEU A 645 22.00 38.66 -0.14
C LEU A 645 22.69 39.33 -1.32
N LYS A 646 22.36 38.88 -2.52
CA LYS A 646 22.85 39.42 -3.80
C LYS A 646 21.75 39.37 -4.83
N THR A 647 21.78 40.26 -5.81
CA THR A 647 20.98 40.14 -7.04
C THR A 647 21.79 40.58 -8.26
N SER A 648 21.27 40.35 -9.45
CA SER A 648 21.96 40.66 -10.72
C SER A 648 22.23 42.17 -10.83
N LYS A 649 23.44 42.56 -11.29
CA LYS A 649 23.96 43.94 -11.38
C LYS A 649 24.32 44.60 -10.04
N PHE A 650 23.98 43.96 -8.92
CA PHE A 650 24.24 44.48 -7.57
C PHE A 650 25.32 43.66 -6.89
N ARG A 651 26.11 44.33 -6.04
CA ARG A 651 27.11 43.67 -5.20
C ARG A 651 26.42 42.87 -4.09
N GLY A 652 27.11 41.84 -3.57
CA GLY A 652 26.62 41.11 -2.40
C GLY A 652 26.66 41.97 -1.14
N SER A 653 25.80 41.68 -0.17
CA SER A 653 25.87 42.30 1.15
C SER A 653 25.43 41.32 2.22
N ARG A 654 26.15 41.35 3.36
CA ARG A 654 25.77 40.60 4.56
C ARG A 654 24.62 41.32 5.26
N MET A 655 23.46 40.69 5.28
CA MET A 655 22.22 41.26 5.83
C MET A 655 22.04 40.99 7.32
N ALA A 656 22.50 39.82 7.77
CA ALA A 656 22.47 39.46 9.18
C ALA A 656 23.67 38.57 9.52
N GLN A 657 24.18 38.70 10.74
CA GLN A 657 25.21 37.84 11.29
C GLN A 657 24.73 37.29 12.62
N HIS A 658 25.05 36.02 12.90
CA HIS A 658 24.69 35.37 14.15
C HIS A 658 23.18 35.43 14.44
N LEU A 659 22.38 35.19 13.42
CA LEU A 659 20.94 35.17 13.49
C LEU A 659 20.46 33.80 13.97
N TYR A 660 19.78 33.77 15.11
CA TYR A 660 19.15 32.55 15.61
C TYR A 660 17.86 32.26 14.83
N LEU A 661 17.79 31.11 14.17
CA LEU A 661 16.61 30.67 13.43
C LEU A 661 15.95 29.49 14.12
N VAL A 662 14.65 29.60 14.41
CA VAL A 662 13.84 28.50 14.93
C VAL A 662 13.22 27.67 13.79
N PRO A 663 12.84 26.40 14.04
CA PRO A 663 12.01 25.65 13.11
C PRO A 663 10.72 26.41 12.78
N GLY A 664 10.29 26.41 11.51
CA GLY A 664 9.05 27.08 11.12
C GLY A 664 9.18 28.60 11.03
N LEU A 665 8.10 29.31 11.36
CA LEU A 665 8.01 30.76 11.13
C LEU A 665 8.96 31.56 12.04
N ASN A 666 9.84 32.33 11.41
CA ASN A 666 10.67 33.33 12.07
C ASN A 666 10.08 34.74 11.92
N PRO A 667 10.54 35.73 12.70
CA PRO A 667 10.12 37.12 12.53
C PRO A 667 10.37 37.65 11.12
N VAL A 668 9.62 38.68 10.73
CA VAL A 668 9.89 39.42 9.49
C VAL A 668 11.15 40.25 9.69
N PHE A 669 12.13 40.09 8.80
CA PHE A 669 13.38 40.84 8.81
C PHE A 669 13.26 42.07 7.89
N ASP A 670 13.45 43.26 8.45
CA ASP A 670 13.46 44.50 7.68
C ASP A 670 14.89 44.95 7.42
N TRP A 671 15.35 44.80 6.18
CA TRP A 671 16.67 45.21 5.70
C TRP A 671 16.60 46.44 4.78
N THR A 672 15.49 47.18 4.81
CA THR A 672 15.33 48.38 3.96
C THR A 672 16.26 49.53 4.35
N ALA A 673 16.85 49.49 5.55
CA ALA A 673 17.87 50.44 5.98
C ALA A 673 19.26 50.17 5.36
N ASP A 674 19.48 48.96 4.83
CA ASP A 674 20.76 48.49 4.27
C ASP A 674 20.57 48.10 2.79
N PRO A 675 20.40 49.08 1.89
CA PRO A 675 20.10 48.80 0.48
C PRO A 675 21.27 48.09 -0.22
N LEU A 676 20.94 47.20 -1.17
CA LEU A 676 21.93 46.63 -2.06
C LEU A 676 22.46 47.71 -3.01
N GLU A 677 23.78 47.79 -3.13
CA GLU A 677 24.45 48.77 -3.98
C GLU A 677 24.75 48.20 -5.37
N PRO A 678 24.55 48.96 -6.46
CA PRO A 678 24.85 48.50 -7.81
C PRO A 678 26.36 48.40 -8.03
N GLY A 679 26.83 47.44 -8.82
CA GLY A 679 28.21 47.50 -9.31
C GLY A 679 28.80 46.24 -9.90
N ASP A 680 28.45 45.06 -9.40
CA ASP A 680 28.99 43.80 -9.94
C ASP A 680 28.10 43.35 -11.10
N LEU A 681 28.55 43.51 -12.34
CA LEU A 681 27.73 43.38 -13.54
C LEU A 681 27.91 42.00 -14.21
N PRO A 682 26.87 41.47 -14.89
CA PRO A 682 27.00 40.22 -15.65
C PRO A 682 28.02 40.34 -16.80
N ASP A 683 29.12 39.58 -16.76
CA ASP A 683 30.15 39.64 -17.81
C ASP A 683 29.87 38.64 -18.95
N PRO A 684 29.56 39.11 -20.18
CA PRO A 684 29.33 38.21 -21.33
C PRO A 684 30.55 37.37 -21.71
N ASN A 685 31.76 37.73 -21.28
CA ASN A 685 32.96 36.92 -21.52
C ASN A 685 33.12 35.78 -20.50
N ASN A 686 32.33 35.80 -19.42
CA ASN A 686 32.32 34.80 -18.36
C ASN A 686 30.95 34.13 -18.24
N ASN A 687 30.31 33.79 -19.38
CA ASN A 687 28.96 33.21 -19.40
C ASN A 687 27.88 34.02 -18.65
N LEU A 688 28.05 35.35 -18.60
CA LEU A 688 27.21 36.27 -17.80
C LEU A 688 27.35 36.10 -16.28
N GLY A 689 28.44 35.45 -15.85
CA GLY A 689 28.89 35.36 -14.48
C GLY A 689 29.28 36.71 -13.89
N GLN A 690 29.06 36.84 -12.58
CA GLN A 690 29.41 38.00 -11.75
C GLN A 690 30.57 37.63 -10.81
N ASP A 691 31.67 38.38 -10.87
CA ASP A 691 32.93 38.03 -10.19
C ASP A 691 33.05 38.56 -8.75
N CYS A 692 31.99 39.21 -8.26
CA CYS A 692 31.85 39.67 -6.88
C CYS A 692 32.85 40.75 -6.48
N THR A 693 33.43 41.40 -7.49
CA THR A 693 34.35 42.50 -7.30
C THR A 693 33.93 43.65 -8.21
N VAL A 694 33.45 44.74 -7.62
CA VAL A 694 33.15 45.93 -8.41
C VAL A 694 34.45 46.61 -8.83
N ASN A 695 34.78 46.52 -10.11
CA ASN A 695 36.05 46.97 -10.65
C ASN A 695 35.92 47.65 -12.03
N SER A 696 37.04 47.90 -12.69
CA SER A 696 37.06 48.57 -14.00
C SER A 696 36.38 47.77 -15.12
N ILE A 697 36.29 46.45 -14.97
CA ILE A 697 35.59 45.57 -15.92
C ILE A 697 34.10 45.93 -15.92
N ASP A 698 33.46 46.07 -14.76
CA ASP A 698 32.04 46.43 -14.66
C ASP A 698 31.73 47.77 -15.29
N ILE A 699 32.55 48.80 -15.05
CA ILE A 699 32.39 50.10 -15.72
C ILE A 699 32.51 49.93 -17.23
N SER A 700 33.48 49.13 -17.70
CA SER A 700 33.70 48.93 -19.13
C SER A 700 32.49 48.27 -19.81
N LEU A 701 31.76 47.40 -19.09
CA LEU A 701 30.52 46.78 -19.57
C LEU A 701 29.44 47.83 -19.80
N ILE A 702 29.32 48.84 -18.94
CA ILE A 702 28.39 49.96 -19.11
C ILE A 702 28.85 50.91 -20.20
N VAL A 703 30.11 51.35 -20.17
CA VAL A 703 30.67 52.31 -21.13
C VAL A 703 30.60 51.77 -22.56
N GLY A 704 30.84 50.47 -22.76
CA GLY A 704 30.71 49.82 -24.06
C GLY A 704 29.27 49.77 -24.61
N ARG A 705 28.28 50.11 -23.79
CA ARG A 705 26.84 50.03 -24.09
C ARG A 705 26.11 51.37 -23.98
N ILE A 706 26.81 52.49 -23.74
CA ILE A 706 26.16 53.80 -23.67
C ILE A 706 25.34 54.09 -24.95
N GLY A 707 24.10 54.52 -24.76
CA GLY A 707 23.11 54.80 -25.79
C GLY A 707 22.31 53.59 -26.27
N ARG A 708 22.51 52.40 -25.69
CA ARG A 708 21.80 51.17 -26.07
C ARG A 708 20.47 51.02 -25.33
N THR A 709 19.49 50.48 -26.05
CA THR A 709 18.14 50.16 -25.57
C THR A 709 17.71 48.75 -25.98
N ASP A 710 18.62 47.95 -26.54
CA ASP A 710 18.37 46.55 -26.88
C ASP A 710 18.48 45.68 -25.63
N THR A 711 17.63 44.64 -25.53
CA THR A 711 17.51 43.76 -24.36
C THR A 711 18.85 43.24 -23.85
N PRO A 712 19.76 42.67 -24.67
CA PRO A 712 21.03 42.16 -24.16
C PRO A 712 21.94 43.24 -23.54
N SER A 713 21.83 44.48 -24.01
CA SER A 713 22.57 45.60 -23.41
C SER A 713 21.94 46.04 -22.10
N LEU A 714 20.61 46.08 -22.03
CA LEU A 714 19.85 46.44 -20.83
C LEU A 714 20.07 45.40 -19.72
N ASP A 715 20.04 44.11 -20.04
CA ASP A 715 20.23 43.02 -19.07
C ASP A 715 21.60 43.03 -18.41
N ILE A 716 22.60 43.61 -19.08
CA ILE A 716 23.96 43.73 -18.57
C ILE A 716 24.16 45.05 -17.82
N ALA A 717 23.79 46.17 -18.44
CA ALA A 717 24.37 47.47 -18.08
C ALA A 717 23.36 48.54 -17.63
N ASP A 718 22.06 48.32 -17.81
CA ASP A 718 21.03 49.22 -17.27
C ASP A 718 20.82 48.92 -15.78
N VAL A 719 21.58 49.59 -14.91
CA VAL A 719 21.58 49.34 -13.46
C VAL A 719 20.45 50.05 -12.75
N ASN A 720 19.92 51.12 -13.33
CA ASN A 720 18.83 51.89 -12.75
C ASN A 720 17.45 51.47 -13.30
N PHE A 721 17.43 50.62 -14.33
CA PHE A 721 16.27 50.03 -14.97
C PHE A 721 15.39 51.04 -15.73
N ASP A 722 15.94 52.15 -16.24
CA ASP A 722 15.21 53.16 -17.02
C ASP A 722 15.02 52.78 -18.50
N ALA A 723 15.43 51.57 -18.89
CA ALA A 723 15.40 51.03 -20.24
C ALA A 723 16.35 51.74 -21.23
N ILE A 724 17.39 52.41 -20.73
CA ILE A 724 18.44 53.00 -21.56
C ILE A 724 19.80 53.05 -20.84
N VAL A 725 20.80 52.36 -21.37
CA VAL A 725 22.16 52.45 -20.82
C VAL A 725 22.77 53.82 -21.11
N ASN A 726 23.12 54.59 -20.09
CA ASN A 726 23.67 55.93 -20.25
C ASN A 726 24.63 56.34 -19.11
N ALA A 727 25.05 57.61 -19.09
CA ALA A 727 26.01 58.10 -18.09
C ALA A 727 25.43 58.08 -16.65
N ASN A 728 24.10 58.06 -16.51
CA ASN A 728 23.42 57.89 -15.22
C ASN A 728 23.75 56.51 -14.62
N ASP A 729 23.77 55.44 -15.42
CA ASP A 729 24.14 54.09 -14.97
C ASP A 729 25.58 54.03 -14.47
N VAL A 730 26.50 54.63 -15.25
CA VAL A 730 27.90 54.77 -14.84
C VAL A 730 28.00 55.49 -13.50
N SER A 731 27.25 56.58 -13.32
CA SER A 731 27.28 57.35 -12.07
C SER A 731 26.79 56.55 -10.85
N LYS A 732 25.96 55.52 -11.04
CA LYS A 732 25.47 54.66 -9.93
C LYS A 732 26.55 53.72 -9.44
N VAL A 733 27.31 53.14 -10.36
CA VAL A 733 28.39 52.17 -10.05
C VAL A 733 29.67 52.86 -9.59
N VAL A 734 29.93 54.11 -9.99
CA VAL A 734 31.17 54.80 -9.62
C VAL A 734 31.38 54.88 -8.10
N ASN A 735 30.29 54.96 -7.32
CA ASN A 735 30.36 55.03 -5.86
C ASN A 735 30.75 53.70 -5.20
N THR A 736 30.70 52.58 -5.93
CA THR A 736 31.04 51.25 -5.43
C THR A 736 32.40 50.72 -5.91
N LEU A 737 33.12 51.46 -6.77
CA LEU A 737 34.42 51.10 -7.37
C LEU A 737 35.61 50.94 -6.42
N SER A 738 35.43 51.16 -5.12
CA SER A 738 36.51 51.08 -4.13
C SER A 738 36.22 50.08 -3.01
N THR A 739 35.07 49.42 -3.05
CA THR A 739 34.78 48.38 -2.06
C THR A 739 35.51 47.11 -2.47
N LYS A 740 36.30 46.59 -1.52
CA LYS A 740 37.12 45.37 -1.64
C LYS A 740 36.29 44.18 -2.16
N PRO A 741 36.93 43.10 -2.66
CA PRO A 741 36.25 41.82 -2.87
C PRO A 741 35.45 41.55 -1.59
N ASP A 742 34.13 41.42 -1.75
CA ASP A 742 33.10 41.46 -0.71
C ASP A 742 33.65 41.33 0.71
N ASP A 743 33.46 42.35 1.58
CA ASP A 743 33.79 42.24 3.00
C ASP A 743 33.02 41.04 3.59
N ASP A 744 33.73 39.89 3.55
CA ASP A 744 33.45 38.51 3.93
C ASP A 744 32.39 37.72 3.13
N LEU A 745 32.74 37.29 1.90
CA LEU A 745 32.15 36.10 1.26
C LEU A 745 32.94 34.81 1.48
#